data_AF-A0AAD6AQY7-F1
#
_entry.id   AF-A0AAD6AQY7-F1
#
_cell.length_a   1.000
_cell.length_b   1.000
_cell.length_c   1.000
_cell.angle_alpha   90.00
_cell.angle_beta   90.00
_cell.angle_gamma   90.00
#
_symmetry.space_group_name_H-M   'P 1'
#
loop_
_entity.id
_entity.type
_entity.pdbx_description
1 polymer ?
#
loop_
_entity_poly.entity_id
_entity_poly.type
_entity_poly.pdbx_seq_one_letter_code
_entity_poly.pdbx_strand_id
1 'polypeptide(L)'
;MEDTGLQLSDNTFIGMLDTESPVMESNGDAFLPDLPVLGQTADWSPDQVTPDPLANILPEDSDESQDAPEQHQQPNEQMDSTELGSVEKAVEQFQIASAQLFQDEQPPPPPPPPPQPEEESEQPSFHKADSGESDQDSQEMTVMPEASTQDSSQEASEAPQVTEEGMELEEATQEPAVPAEPEPEPPSEFEKLFKACEESPEDFNGWVYLLQYVEQENALPAVRQSFDIFFLRYPYCYGYWKKYADIEKKHENIQVAEEVYRRGLQAIPLSVDLWLHYLTFIKENSDLSDPETEGRIRAAYEHAVLAAGTDFHSDRLWESYITWETEQEKLANVTAVYDRILGIPTQLYSQHLQRFKDHVQNNNPKHFLSEEEFIQMRLELSKASLSAMICESEDKPSAQDDLPPGTEDLADPAQRVTEIENMRHKVNEVRQEVSNHNEHEVSKRWAFEEAIKRPYFHVKSLEKNQLNNWKEYLDFEIENGTPERVVVLFERCLIACALYEEFWTKYAKYLEGYSTDGVRHVYKKACTIHLPKKPAIHLLWAAFEEQQGNVEEARDILNSLEALVPGLAMVRLRRVSLERRHGNLEEAEAMLREAMESAKNATETSFYAVKLARQMMKVQRSLSKARKVLLDAIEKDQTSPKLYLNLLDLEYSGDVTQNEAEILACFDRALQSQMPLESRLLFCQRKVEFLEDFGSDVNVLGAAYDELQKLQKESEPAKRKAENGAQEPDSKRQRVEDGSTGAATAATDPAANNTAYNNWYQQQYGGWGQNSWGQYNQYAQYNQYYPPPPT
;
A
#
# COMPACT_ATOMS: atom_id res chain seq x y z
N MET A 1 71.99 1.07 29.49
CA MET A 1 72.14 2.52 29.68
C MET A 1 70.76 3.13 29.50
N GLU A 2 70.03 3.56 30.52
CA GLU A 2 70.07 3.30 31.98
C GLU A 2 68.57 3.16 32.37
N ASP A 3 68.11 2.10 33.03
CA ASP A 3 68.12 1.90 34.50
C ASP A 3 67.59 3.14 35.28
N THR A 4 66.66 3.04 36.23
CA THR A 4 66.14 1.92 37.07
C THR A 4 64.59 1.99 37.15
N GLY A 5 63.77 0.99 37.51
CA GLY A 5 63.87 -0.15 38.46
C GLY A 5 62.74 0.01 39.52
N LEU A 6 62.17 -0.97 40.24
CA LEU A 6 62.28 -2.44 40.43
C LEU A 6 60.82 -2.94 40.77
N GLN A 7 60.43 -4.21 40.95
CA GLN A 7 61.14 -5.38 41.50
C GLN A 7 60.36 -6.70 41.23
N LEU A 8 61.05 -7.72 40.67
CA LEU A 8 61.03 -9.20 40.96
C LEU A 8 59.71 -9.94 41.33
N SER A 9 59.47 -11.21 40.94
CA SER A 9 60.34 -12.25 40.34
C SER A 9 59.58 -13.38 39.61
N ASP A 10 60.16 -13.93 38.54
CA ASP A 10 59.79 -15.22 37.93
C ASP A 10 60.26 -16.44 38.75
N ASN A 11 59.72 -17.64 38.47
CA ASN A 11 60.58 -18.83 38.30
C ASN A 11 59.95 -20.09 37.63
N THR A 12 60.63 -20.56 36.57
CA THR A 12 60.96 -21.97 36.25
C THR A 12 59.90 -22.92 35.63
N PHE A 13 60.44 -23.88 34.86
CA PHE A 13 59.87 -24.71 33.78
C PHE A 13 59.88 -26.21 34.17
N ILE A 14 58.90 -27.00 33.70
CA ILE A 14 58.89 -28.49 33.52
C ILE A 14 59.09 -29.42 34.75
N GLY A 15 58.27 -30.49 34.90
CA GLY A 15 58.55 -31.51 35.95
C GLY A 15 57.74 -32.81 36.18
N MET A 16 56.95 -33.38 35.25
CA MET A 16 56.36 -34.76 35.31
C MET A 16 55.27 -35.10 36.36
N LEU A 17 54.63 -36.26 36.15
CA LEU A 17 53.61 -36.99 36.95
C LEU A 17 52.19 -36.37 36.94
N ASP A 18 51.09 -37.08 36.66
CA ASP A 18 50.93 -38.50 36.27
C ASP A 18 49.70 -38.76 35.35
N THR A 19 49.80 -39.86 34.58
CA THR A 19 48.80 -40.66 33.81
C THR A 19 47.40 -40.13 33.43
N GLU A 20 47.00 -40.45 32.18
CA GLU A 20 45.70 -40.15 31.56
C GLU A 20 44.53 -41.10 31.95
N SER A 21 43.33 -40.78 31.45
CA SER A 21 42.02 -41.50 31.54
C SER A 21 42.01 -42.89 30.82
N PRO A 22 40.87 -43.59 30.50
CA PRO A 22 39.42 -43.39 30.78
C PRO A 22 38.63 -44.73 31.08
N VAL A 23 37.28 -44.74 30.90
CA VAL A 23 36.37 -45.88 30.54
C VAL A 23 35.92 -46.93 31.61
N MET A 24 34.57 -47.16 31.68
CA MET A 24 33.83 -48.34 32.23
C MET A 24 34.08 -48.71 33.73
N GLU A 25 33.47 -49.71 34.40
CA GLU A 25 32.47 -50.79 34.12
C GLU A 25 31.63 -50.98 35.42
N SER A 26 30.30 -51.16 35.39
CA SER A 26 29.52 -52.42 35.42
C SER A 26 29.52 -53.29 36.71
N ASN A 27 28.32 -53.78 37.06
CA ASN A 27 27.96 -54.90 37.96
C ASN A 27 28.18 -54.84 39.50
N GLY A 28 27.15 -55.26 40.25
CA GLY A 28 27.18 -55.53 41.69
C GLY A 28 25.79 -55.59 42.35
N ASP A 29 25.23 -56.79 42.53
CA ASP A 29 23.88 -57.05 43.08
C ASP A 29 23.62 -56.53 44.50
N ALA A 30 22.38 -56.07 44.79
CA ALA A 30 21.63 -56.45 46.01
C ALA A 30 20.17 -55.89 46.07
N PHE A 31 19.21 -56.81 46.25
CA PHE A 31 17.94 -56.67 47.01
C PHE A 31 17.01 -55.45 46.79
N LEU A 32 15.90 -55.70 46.09
CA LEU A 32 14.58 -55.11 46.38
C LEU A 32 13.62 -56.23 46.85
N PRO A 33 12.72 -55.99 47.83
CA PRO A 33 11.75 -56.97 48.31
C PRO A 33 10.45 -56.98 47.50
N ASP A 34 9.72 -58.10 47.56
CA ASP A 34 8.66 -58.47 46.62
C ASP A 34 7.28 -58.62 47.30
N LEU A 35 6.22 -58.08 46.67
CA LEU A 35 4.78 -58.48 46.72
C LEU A 35 4.05 -58.54 48.10
N PRO A 36 2.68 -58.52 48.20
CA PRO A 36 1.69 -59.24 47.34
C PRO A 36 0.33 -58.52 47.09
N VAL A 37 -0.76 -59.06 46.47
CA VAL A 37 -1.12 -60.03 45.39
C VAL A 37 -2.66 -59.86 45.12
N LEU A 38 -3.20 -60.42 44.02
CA LEU A 38 -4.64 -60.55 43.58
C LEU A 38 -5.26 -59.37 42.79
N GLY A 39 -5.87 -59.58 41.61
CA GLY A 39 -5.78 -60.70 40.65
C GLY A 39 -7.05 -61.00 39.83
N GLN A 40 -6.87 -61.50 38.58
CA GLN A 40 -7.79 -62.31 37.75
C GLN A 40 -9.17 -61.69 37.35
N THR A 41 -9.85 -62.00 36.23
CA THR A 41 -9.66 -62.59 34.88
C THR A 41 -11.01 -62.40 34.13
N ALA A 42 -11.19 -62.46 32.81
CA ALA A 42 -10.40 -62.32 31.56
C ALA A 42 -11.41 -62.51 30.38
N ASP A 43 -11.00 -62.40 29.10
CA ASP A 43 -11.38 -63.38 28.04
C ASP A 43 -10.73 -63.16 26.65
N TRP A 44 -10.20 -64.27 26.11
CA TRP A 44 -9.94 -64.73 24.73
C TRP A 44 -9.62 -63.81 23.52
N SER A 45 -8.61 -64.26 22.77
CA SER A 45 -8.21 -63.92 21.38
C SER A 45 -8.62 -65.09 20.42
N PRO A 46 -8.10 -65.33 19.18
CA PRO A 46 -7.10 -64.62 18.33
C PRO A 46 -7.46 -64.51 16.81
N ASP A 47 -6.52 -63.96 16.00
CA ASP A 47 -6.09 -64.34 14.62
C ASP A 47 -5.47 -63.12 13.89
N GLN A 48 -4.48 -63.16 12.98
CA GLN A 48 -3.42 -64.12 12.57
C GLN A 48 -2.27 -63.28 11.95
N VAL A 49 -1.02 -63.32 12.45
CA VAL A 49 0.14 -64.12 11.96
C VAL A 49 0.70 -63.76 10.56
N THR A 50 1.86 -63.10 10.54
CA THR A 50 2.88 -62.95 9.45
C THR A 50 3.65 -64.28 9.20
N PRO A 51 4.33 -64.59 8.06
CA PRO A 51 5.33 -63.69 7.38
C PRO A 51 5.63 -63.89 5.84
N ASP A 52 6.38 -62.93 5.27
CA ASP A 52 7.69 -63.00 4.53
C ASP A 52 8.18 -64.30 3.79
N PRO A 53 9.15 -64.27 2.83
CA PRO A 53 9.07 -63.75 1.44
C PRO A 53 9.68 -64.67 0.33
N LEU A 54 9.84 -64.11 -0.90
CA LEU A 54 10.75 -64.47 -2.03
C LEU A 54 10.31 -65.40 -3.22
N ALA A 55 10.62 -64.89 -4.43
CA ALA A 55 11.09 -65.54 -5.68
C ALA A 55 10.12 -66.13 -6.76
N ASN A 56 10.04 -65.39 -7.88
CA ASN A 56 10.05 -65.77 -9.32
C ASN A 56 9.23 -66.93 -9.92
N ILE A 57 8.51 -66.64 -11.01
CA ILE A 57 8.62 -67.27 -12.37
C ILE A 57 7.74 -66.49 -13.40
N LEU A 58 8.18 -66.41 -14.68
CA LEU A 58 7.50 -65.75 -15.83
C LEU A 58 6.67 -66.76 -16.68
N PRO A 59 5.74 -66.31 -17.56
CA PRO A 59 6.02 -65.79 -18.92
C PRO A 59 5.44 -64.36 -19.12
N GLU A 60 5.91 -63.48 -20.03
CA GLU A 60 5.97 -63.53 -21.52
C GLU A 60 4.58 -63.66 -22.19
N ASP A 61 4.19 -62.86 -23.19
CA ASP A 61 4.73 -61.61 -23.79
C ASP A 61 3.95 -60.38 -23.20
N SER A 62 4.05 -59.08 -23.57
CA SER A 62 4.83 -58.17 -24.46
C SER A 62 4.50 -56.72 -23.99
N ASP A 63 5.16 -55.59 -24.32
CA ASP A 63 6.31 -55.27 -25.20
C ASP A 63 7.04 -53.96 -24.72
N GLU A 64 7.85 -53.32 -25.58
CA GLU A 64 8.59 -52.03 -25.39
C GLU A 64 7.72 -50.85 -24.82
N SER A 65 8.07 -50.09 -23.75
CA SER A 65 9.26 -49.31 -23.30
C SER A 65 9.23 -47.81 -23.75
N GLN A 66 9.75 -46.79 -23.03
CA GLN A 66 10.73 -46.69 -21.91
C GLN A 66 10.33 -45.64 -20.83
N ASP A 67 11.04 -45.62 -19.70
CA ASP A 67 10.80 -44.84 -18.48
C ASP A 67 11.23 -43.35 -18.49
N ALA A 68 10.69 -42.58 -17.53
CA ALA A 68 11.33 -41.41 -16.93
C ALA A 68 11.22 -41.50 -15.38
N PRO A 69 12.31 -41.31 -14.60
CA PRO A 69 12.28 -41.48 -13.15
C PRO A 69 11.91 -40.17 -12.42
N GLU A 70 10.93 -40.25 -11.52
CA GLU A 70 10.60 -39.17 -10.59
C GLU A 70 11.69 -38.98 -9.51
N GLN A 71 11.92 -37.73 -9.09
CA GLN A 71 12.60 -37.43 -7.82
C GLN A 71 11.74 -36.47 -7.00
N HIS A 72 11.45 -36.84 -5.74
CA HIS A 72 10.80 -35.94 -4.81
C HIS A 72 11.73 -34.78 -4.43
N GLN A 73 11.20 -33.56 -4.45
CA GLN A 73 11.79 -32.40 -3.76
C GLN A 73 10.75 -31.73 -2.86
N GLN A 74 11.24 -31.03 -1.85
CA GLN A 74 10.45 -30.27 -0.87
C GLN A 74 10.01 -28.93 -1.48
N PRO A 75 8.97 -28.25 -0.93
CA PRO A 75 8.52 -26.96 -1.45
C PRO A 75 9.65 -25.92 -1.41
N ASN A 76 9.85 -25.21 -2.51
CA ASN A 76 11.00 -24.32 -2.70
C ASN A 76 10.65 -22.87 -2.35
N GLU A 77 11.31 -22.28 -1.37
CA GLU A 77 11.22 -20.85 -1.05
C GLU A 77 12.15 -20.03 -1.96
N GLN A 78 11.89 -20.07 -3.28
CA GLN A 78 12.57 -19.27 -4.29
C GLN A 78 11.57 -18.73 -5.31
N MET A 79 11.12 -17.48 -5.12
CA MET A 79 10.67 -16.64 -6.24
C MET A 79 11.88 -16.36 -7.14
N ASP A 80 11.68 -16.28 -8.45
CA ASP A 80 12.80 -16.02 -9.36
C ASP A 80 13.27 -14.57 -9.23
N SER A 81 14.58 -14.37 -9.18
CA SER A 81 15.22 -13.05 -9.33
C SER A 81 14.73 -12.24 -10.54
N THR A 82 14.28 -12.95 -11.58
CA THR A 82 13.68 -12.40 -12.80
C THR A 82 12.28 -11.83 -12.57
N GLU A 83 11.47 -12.47 -11.71
CA GLU A 83 10.12 -12.03 -11.32
C GLU A 83 10.19 -10.84 -10.37
N LEU A 84 11.15 -10.85 -9.42
CA LEU A 84 11.40 -9.74 -8.50
C LEU A 84 11.69 -8.44 -9.28
N GLY A 85 12.69 -8.50 -10.17
CA GLY A 85 13.04 -7.39 -11.07
C GLY A 85 12.03 -7.13 -12.20
N SER A 86 10.85 -7.75 -12.18
CA SER A 86 9.72 -7.52 -13.10
C SER A 86 8.56 -6.83 -12.36
N VAL A 87 8.22 -7.22 -11.12
CA VAL A 87 7.31 -6.39 -10.28
C VAL A 87 7.96 -5.05 -9.92
N GLU A 88 9.24 -5.02 -9.58
CA GLU A 88 9.95 -3.75 -9.33
C GLU A 88 9.84 -2.83 -10.55
N LYS A 89 10.12 -3.35 -11.76
CA LYS A 89 9.95 -2.58 -13.01
C LYS A 89 8.50 -2.22 -13.31
N ALA A 90 7.51 -3.03 -12.93
CA ALA A 90 6.10 -2.69 -13.08
C ALA A 90 5.70 -1.50 -12.20
N VAL A 91 6.11 -1.54 -10.93
CA VAL A 91 5.83 -0.50 -9.94
C VAL A 91 6.62 0.77 -10.26
N GLU A 92 7.90 0.63 -10.62
CA GLU A 92 8.71 1.73 -11.15
C GLU A 92 8.07 2.28 -12.42
N GLN A 93 7.80 1.51 -13.47
CA GLN A 93 7.18 1.98 -14.72
C GLN A 93 5.84 2.68 -14.46
N PHE A 94 5.05 2.26 -13.47
CA PHE A 94 3.82 2.95 -13.10
C PHE A 94 4.07 4.28 -12.36
N GLN A 95 5.00 4.31 -11.41
CA GLN A 95 5.40 5.55 -10.72
C GLN A 95 6.10 6.54 -11.68
N ILE A 96 6.93 6.01 -12.58
CA ILE A 96 7.63 6.71 -13.66
C ILE A 96 6.60 7.22 -14.67
N ALA A 97 5.62 6.43 -15.09
CA ALA A 97 4.52 6.94 -15.93
C ALA A 97 3.70 8.04 -15.22
N SER A 98 3.58 8.03 -13.89
CA SER A 98 2.96 9.10 -13.10
C SER A 98 3.87 10.33 -12.89
N ALA A 99 5.20 10.18 -12.99
CA ALA A 99 6.20 11.21 -12.66
C ALA A 99 6.93 11.82 -13.88
N GLN A 100 7.41 11.01 -14.84
CA GLN A 100 7.95 11.46 -16.13
C GLN A 100 6.89 12.15 -16.97
N LEU A 101 5.62 11.81 -16.77
CA LEU A 101 4.47 12.35 -17.48
C LEU A 101 4.61 13.86 -17.74
N PHE A 102 5.08 14.62 -16.73
CA PHE A 102 5.09 16.08 -16.70
C PHE A 102 6.34 16.70 -16.05
N GLN A 103 7.53 16.16 -16.33
CA GLN A 103 8.79 16.89 -16.08
C GLN A 103 9.06 17.90 -17.20
N ASP A 104 8.67 19.16 -16.98
CA ASP A 104 9.07 20.26 -17.85
C ASP A 104 10.54 20.64 -17.64
N GLU A 105 11.12 21.30 -18.66
CA GLU A 105 12.54 21.61 -18.77
C GLU A 105 13.10 22.38 -17.56
N GLN A 106 13.99 21.74 -16.79
CA GLN A 106 15.10 22.50 -16.23
C GLN A 106 16.08 22.81 -17.37
N PRO A 107 16.51 24.08 -17.55
CA PRO A 107 17.58 24.38 -18.49
C PRO A 107 18.83 23.57 -18.09
N PRO A 108 19.58 23.03 -19.06
CA PRO A 108 20.71 22.15 -18.75
C PRO A 108 21.70 22.88 -17.83
N PRO A 109 22.24 22.19 -16.79
CA PRO A 109 23.26 22.80 -15.94
C PRO A 109 24.43 23.27 -16.80
N PRO A 110 25.05 24.43 -16.50
CA PRO A 110 26.15 24.95 -17.30
C PRO A 110 27.24 23.90 -17.41
N PRO A 111 27.83 23.69 -18.61
CA PRO A 111 28.74 22.59 -18.85
C PRO A 111 29.90 22.64 -17.85
N PRO A 112 30.36 21.49 -17.33
CA PRO A 112 31.49 21.45 -16.42
C PRO A 112 32.70 22.13 -17.07
N PRO A 113 33.53 22.86 -16.30
CA PRO A 113 34.74 23.46 -16.85
C PRO A 113 35.59 22.35 -17.52
N PRO A 114 36.20 22.63 -18.68
CA PRO A 114 36.89 21.61 -19.45
C PRO A 114 37.97 20.94 -18.60
N PRO A 115 38.15 19.61 -18.71
CA PRO A 115 39.07 18.88 -17.87
C PRO A 115 40.48 19.46 -18.01
N GLN A 116 41.13 19.71 -16.88
CA GLN A 116 42.55 20.00 -16.87
C GLN A 116 43.30 18.77 -17.42
N PRO A 117 44.24 18.93 -18.36
CA PRO A 117 44.91 17.80 -18.97
C PRO A 117 45.71 17.02 -17.91
N GLU A 118 45.51 15.71 -17.88
CA GLU A 118 46.20 14.82 -16.94
C GLU A 118 47.70 14.77 -17.25
N GLU A 119 48.55 14.88 -16.22
CA GLU A 119 50.01 14.78 -16.36
C GLU A 119 50.44 13.31 -16.50
N GLU A 120 50.38 12.76 -17.73
CA GLU A 120 51.19 11.58 -18.04
C GLU A 120 52.68 11.91 -17.92
N SER A 121 53.43 11.00 -17.28
CA SER A 121 54.83 11.23 -16.93
C SER A 121 55.73 10.10 -17.41
N GLU A 122 56.69 10.42 -18.30
CA GLU A 122 58.07 9.91 -18.23
C GLU A 122 59.02 10.59 -19.26
N GLN A 123 60.01 11.34 -18.73
CA GLN A 123 61.47 11.26 -18.98
C GLN A 123 62.09 11.04 -20.41
N PRO A 124 63.36 11.45 -20.65
CA PRO A 124 64.09 12.62 -20.14
C PRO A 124 65.07 13.29 -21.17
N SER A 125 65.73 14.40 -20.74
CA SER A 125 66.98 14.99 -21.28
C SER A 125 66.88 15.87 -22.56
N PHE A 126 67.79 16.82 -22.86
CA PHE A 126 69.13 17.13 -22.31
C PHE A 126 69.50 18.64 -22.47
N HIS A 127 70.38 19.18 -21.60
CA HIS A 127 71.05 20.52 -21.65
C HIS A 127 70.17 21.76 -21.30
N LYS A 128 70.53 22.63 -20.33
CA LYS A 128 71.63 23.65 -20.25
C LYS A 128 71.53 24.76 -21.33
N ALA A 129 71.65 26.07 -21.05
CA ALA A 129 71.71 26.89 -19.81
C ALA A 129 71.59 28.40 -20.23
N ASP A 130 71.71 29.48 -19.43
CA ASP A 130 72.04 29.73 -18.00
C ASP A 130 71.58 31.17 -17.58
N SER A 131 71.60 31.52 -16.28
CA SER A 131 71.37 32.87 -15.65
C SER A 131 70.00 33.58 -15.83
N GLY A 132 69.50 34.43 -14.92
CA GLY A 132 69.93 34.75 -13.54
C GLY A 132 69.27 36.03 -12.96
N GLU A 133 69.10 36.09 -11.62
CA GLU A 133 68.80 37.28 -10.76
C GLU A 133 67.47 38.07 -10.98
N SER A 134 66.87 38.75 -10.01
CA SER A 134 66.78 38.58 -8.53
C SER A 134 65.64 39.47 -7.96
N ASP A 135 65.24 39.22 -6.70
CA ASP A 135 64.60 40.19 -5.76
C ASP A 135 63.21 40.80 -6.10
N GLN A 136 62.47 41.42 -5.16
CA GLN A 136 61.99 41.00 -3.82
C GLN A 136 60.99 42.08 -3.34
N ASP A 137 59.97 41.70 -2.54
CA ASP A 137 59.21 42.60 -1.63
C ASP A 137 58.44 43.83 -2.22
N SER A 138 57.57 44.54 -1.49
CA SER A 138 56.50 44.10 -0.56
C SER A 138 55.53 45.27 -0.25
N GLN A 139 54.31 44.92 0.18
CA GLN A 139 53.39 45.70 1.05
C GLN A 139 52.83 47.10 0.66
N GLU A 140 51.49 47.13 0.61
CA GLU A 140 50.56 48.06 1.30
C GLU A 140 50.28 49.55 0.91
N MET A 141 48.97 49.83 0.96
CA MET A 141 48.26 51.04 1.41
C MET A 141 48.13 52.34 0.56
N THR A 142 46.93 52.45 -0.05
CA THR A 142 45.90 53.51 0.23
C THR A 142 46.06 54.93 -0.37
N VAL A 143 44.89 55.59 -0.57
CA VAL A 143 44.62 57.04 -0.81
C VAL A 143 44.48 57.51 -2.29
N MET A 144 43.25 57.91 -2.64
CA MET A 144 42.85 58.83 -3.73
C MET A 144 42.78 60.28 -3.16
N PRO A 145 42.70 61.42 -3.92
CA PRO A 145 42.05 61.60 -5.24
C PRO A 145 42.69 62.69 -6.17
N GLU A 146 41.86 63.37 -7.00
CA GLU A 146 42.11 64.55 -7.88
C GLU A 146 42.79 64.22 -9.25
N ALA A 147 42.13 64.38 -10.41
CA ALA A 147 41.82 65.61 -11.20
C ALA A 147 43.06 66.21 -11.93
N SER A 148 43.05 66.56 -13.23
CA SER A 148 42.05 67.39 -13.94
C SER A 148 42.15 67.33 -15.50
N THR A 149 41.01 67.59 -16.18
CA THR A 149 40.82 68.34 -17.46
C THR A 149 41.73 68.17 -18.70
N GLN A 150 41.16 67.82 -19.87
CA GLN A 150 40.74 68.74 -20.98
C GLN A 150 40.11 67.91 -22.15
N ASP A 151 38.98 68.23 -22.81
CA ASP A 151 38.41 69.49 -23.40
C ASP A 151 38.87 69.72 -24.87
N SER A 152 38.03 69.96 -25.90
CA SER A 152 36.55 70.14 -26.00
C SER A 152 35.83 68.87 -26.56
N SER A 153 34.80 68.77 -27.46
CA SER A 153 33.86 69.60 -28.29
C SER A 153 32.87 68.60 -28.99
N GLN A 154 31.64 68.87 -29.51
CA GLN A 154 30.72 70.02 -29.61
C GLN A 154 29.28 69.55 -30.03
N GLU A 155 28.23 70.27 -29.61
CA GLU A 155 26.95 70.64 -30.31
C GLU A 155 25.98 69.61 -30.98
N ALA A 156 24.63 69.77 -30.94
CA ALA A 156 23.77 70.85 -30.39
C ALA A 156 22.28 70.45 -30.11
N SER A 157 21.61 71.24 -29.23
CA SER A 157 20.16 71.58 -29.15
C SER A 157 19.12 70.47 -28.82
N GLU A 158 17.99 70.72 -28.12
CA GLU A 158 17.37 71.97 -27.60
C GLU A 158 16.47 71.74 -26.35
N ALA A 159 16.05 72.81 -25.66
CA ALA A 159 15.16 72.87 -24.46
C ALA A 159 14.56 74.32 -24.36
N PRO A 160 14.02 74.90 -23.24
CA PRO A 160 13.59 74.41 -21.91
C PRO A 160 12.24 75.06 -21.39
N GLN A 161 11.95 75.00 -20.07
CA GLN A 161 11.45 76.07 -19.13
C GLN A 161 10.47 75.56 -18.01
N VAL A 162 10.76 75.70 -16.69
CA VAL A 162 10.36 76.74 -15.65
C VAL A 162 8.83 77.04 -15.59
N THR A 163 8.09 77.24 -14.48
CA THR A 163 8.18 78.00 -13.17
C THR A 163 7.02 77.53 -12.23
N GLU A 164 6.90 77.67 -10.88
CA GLU A 164 7.75 78.13 -9.74
C GLU A 164 7.11 77.74 -8.34
N GLU A 165 7.17 78.58 -7.28
CA GLU A 165 6.88 78.33 -5.82
C GLU A 165 5.41 78.16 -5.32
N GLY A 166 5.23 77.59 -4.10
CA GLY A 166 3.98 77.64 -3.31
C GLY A 166 3.98 76.89 -1.94
N MET A 167 4.08 77.63 -0.83
CA MET A 167 3.89 77.19 0.59
C MET A 167 2.40 77.37 1.01
N GLU A 168 1.78 76.72 2.01
CA GLU A 168 2.20 75.85 3.14
C GLU A 168 0.96 75.06 3.69
N LEU A 169 1.18 74.11 4.61
CA LEU A 169 0.25 73.45 5.57
C LEU A 169 -0.55 72.16 5.21
N GLU A 170 -0.14 71.11 5.93
CA GLU A 170 -0.91 70.02 6.60
C GLU A 170 -1.47 68.77 5.89
N GLU A 171 -1.33 67.67 6.67
CA GLU A 171 -1.80 66.28 6.57
C GLU A 171 -1.46 65.41 5.34
N ALA A 172 -1.21 64.12 5.62
CA ALA A 172 -0.68 63.16 4.67
C ALA A 172 -1.79 62.36 3.98
N THR A 173 -1.80 62.36 2.65
CA THR A 173 -2.62 61.46 1.83
C THR A 173 -1.82 60.84 0.68
N GLN A 174 -1.76 59.51 0.71
CA GLN A 174 -2.05 58.60 -0.40
C GLN A 174 -1.51 59.00 -1.79
N GLU A 175 -0.48 58.26 -2.24
CA GLU A 175 -0.26 58.07 -3.67
C GLU A 175 -1.49 57.39 -4.32
N PRO A 176 -1.77 57.67 -5.61
CA PRO A 176 -3.06 57.34 -6.20
C PRO A 176 -3.20 55.84 -6.45
N ALA A 177 -4.18 55.21 -5.80
CA ALA A 177 -4.68 53.92 -6.23
C ALA A 177 -5.23 54.05 -7.66
N VAL A 178 -4.65 53.30 -8.59
CA VAL A 178 -5.35 52.92 -9.82
C VAL A 178 -6.67 52.25 -9.37
N PRO A 179 -7.84 52.59 -9.96
CA PRO A 179 -9.06 51.89 -9.64
C PRO A 179 -8.96 50.46 -10.17
N ALA A 180 -8.51 49.55 -9.30
CA ALA A 180 -8.86 48.16 -9.42
C ALA A 180 -10.39 48.08 -9.51
N GLU A 181 -10.90 47.39 -10.52
CA GLU A 181 -12.28 46.95 -10.48
C GLU A 181 -12.45 46.13 -9.20
N PRO A 182 -13.52 46.33 -8.41
CA PRO A 182 -13.69 45.57 -7.18
C PRO A 182 -13.76 44.09 -7.56
N GLU A 183 -12.82 43.29 -7.05
CA GLU A 183 -12.91 41.83 -7.15
C GLU A 183 -14.30 41.43 -6.64
N PRO A 184 -15.08 40.63 -7.39
CA PRO A 184 -16.44 40.33 -7.01
C PRO A 184 -16.41 39.63 -5.65
N GLU A 185 -16.97 40.29 -4.63
CA GLU A 185 -17.04 39.74 -3.27
C GLU A 185 -17.58 38.30 -3.36
N PRO A 186 -16.90 37.31 -2.76
CA PRO A 186 -17.34 35.92 -2.85
C PRO A 186 -18.80 35.85 -2.39
N PRO A 187 -19.73 35.33 -3.21
CA PRO A 187 -21.15 35.39 -2.89
C PRO A 187 -21.37 34.84 -1.48
N SER A 188 -22.19 35.50 -0.65
CA SER A 188 -22.32 35.05 0.75
C SER A 188 -22.88 33.62 0.88
N GLU A 189 -23.35 33.01 -0.20
CA GLU A 189 -23.71 31.60 -0.31
C GLU A 189 -22.49 30.69 -0.56
N PHE A 190 -21.49 31.13 -1.36
CA PHE A 190 -20.20 30.45 -1.54
C PHE A 190 -19.54 30.15 -0.20
N GLU A 191 -19.31 31.16 0.65
CA GLU A 191 -18.63 30.97 1.94
C GLU A 191 -19.34 29.92 2.83
N LYS A 192 -20.68 29.89 2.80
CA LYS A 192 -21.49 28.95 3.58
C LYS A 192 -21.37 27.52 3.04
N LEU A 193 -21.43 27.36 1.72
CA LEU A 193 -21.31 26.06 1.05
C LEU A 193 -19.89 25.50 1.14
N PHE A 194 -18.89 26.35 0.89
CA PHE A 194 -17.48 26.04 1.02
C PHE A 194 -17.13 25.59 2.44
N LYS A 195 -17.51 26.39 3.45
CA LYS A 195 -17.28 26.03 4.86
C LYS A 195 -18.02 24.77 5.28
N ALA A 196 -19.25 24.52 4.79
CA ALA A 196 -19.95 23.27 5.04
C ALA A 196 -19.20 22.04 4.47
N CYS A 197 -18.52 22.21 3.32
CA CYS A 197 -17.66 21.19 2.73
C CYS A 197 -16.33 21.02 3.49
N GLU A 198 -15.76 22.09 4.07
CA GLU A 198 -14.60 22.00 4.98
C GLU A 198 -14.95 21.32 6.32
N GLU A 199 -16.12 21.61 6.90
CA GLU A 199 -16.61 20.97 8.13
C GLU A 199 -17.03 19.51 7.90
N SER A 200 -17.42 19.15 6.68
CA SER A 200 -17.80 17.78 6.28
C SER A 200 -17.17 17.34 4.94
N PRO A 201 -15.83 17.13 4.86
CA PRO A 201 -15.15 16.83 3.59
C PRO A 201 -15.56 15.50 2.95
N GLU A 202 -16.34 14.68 3.65
CA GLU A 202 -16.80 13.37 3.20
C GLU A 202 -18.23 13.39 2.63
N ASP A 203 -18.96 14.51 2.72
CA ASP A 203 -20.22 14.66 1.98
C ASP A 203 -19.94 15.07 0.53
N PHE A 204 -19.79 14.03 -0.30
CA PHE A 204 -19.70 14.17 -1.75
C PHE A 204 -20.86 14.99 -2.36
N ASN A 205 -22.07 14.98 -1.78
CA ASN A 205 -23.21 15.72 -2.36
C ASN A 205 -23.07 17.23 -2.11
N GLY A 206 -22.62 17.63 -0.92
CA GLY A 206 -22.21 19.00 -0.62
C GLY A 206 -21.16 19.51 -1.62
N TRP A 207 -20.11 18.72 -1.86
CA TRP A 207 -19.11 19.04 -2.89
C TRP A 207 -19.70 19.18 -4.30
N VAL A 208 -20.56 18.24 -4.74
CA VAL A 208 -21.21 18.33 -6.06
C VAL A 208 -22.05 19.60 -6.18
N TYR A 209 -22.77 19.99 -5.11
CA TYR A 209 -23.57 21.22 -5.10
C TYR A 209 -22.70 22.48 -5.13
N LEU A 210 -21.63 22.54 -4.33
CA LEU A 210 -20.64 23.63 -4.34
C LEU A 210 -19.98 23.79 -5.71
N LEU A 211 -19.52 22.68 -6.32
CA LEU A 211 -18.88 22.70 -7.64
C LEU A 211 -19.86 23.10 -8.75
N GLN A 212 -21.12 22.66 -8.67
CA GLN A 212 -22.20 23.12 -9.55
C GLN A 212 -22.56 24.61 -9.32
N TYR A 213 -22.39 25.14 -8.11
CA TYR A 213 -22.63 26.54 -7.79
C TYR A 213 -21.54 27.45 -8.38
N VAL A 214 -20.25 27.15 -8.14
CA VAL A 214 -19.14 27.94 -8.72
C VAL A 214 -19.06 27.84 -10.26
N GLU A 215 -19.52 26.73 -10.85
CA GLU A 215 -19.70 26.60 -12.31
C GLU A 215 -20.81 27.51 -12.87
N GLN A 216 -21.80 27.91 -12.06
CA GLN A 216 -22.88 28.83 -12.46
C GLN A 216 -22.55 30.30 -12.20
N GLU A 217 -21.95 30.62 -11.05
CA GLU A 217 -21.45 31.98 -10.76
C GLU A 217 -20.24 32.34 -11.64
N ASN A 218 -19.53 31.33 -12.16
CA ASN A 218 -18.37 31.46 -13.05
C ASN A 218 -17.24 32.34 -12.47
N ALA A 219 -17.13 32.38 -11.14
CA ALA A 219 -16.11 33.15 -10.42
C ALA A 219 -14.80 32.35 -10.33
N LEU A 220 -13.87 32.62 -11.25
CA LEU A 220 -12.68 31.80 -11.47
C LEU A 220 -11.81 31.50 -10.22
N PRO A 221 -11.56 32.45 -9.28
CA PRO A 221 -10.82 32.13 -8.05
C PRO A 221 -11.53 31.10 -7.15
N ALA A 222 -12.86 31.24 -7.01
CA ALA A 222 -13.70 30.34 -6.23
C ALA A 222 -13.83 28.95 -6.90
N VAL A 223 -13.84 28.90 -8.24
CA VAL A 223 -13.72 27.66 -9.01
C VAL A 223 -12.41 26.95 -8.65
N ARG A 224 -11.26 27.62 -8.85
CA ARG A 224 -9.93 27.04 -8.60
C ARG A 224 -9.83 26.46 -7.18
N GLN A 225 -10.11 27.28 -6.18
CA GLN A 225 -10.06 26.88 -4.76
C GLN A 225 -10.97 25.67 -4.45
N SER A 226 -12.19 25.63 -4.98
CA SER A 226 -13.14 24.54 -4.72
C SER A 226 -12.73 23.24 -5.39
N PHE A 227 -12.29 23.29 -6.64
CA PHE A 227 -11.86 22.11 -7.40
C PHE A 227 -10.56 21.54 -6.82
N ASP A 228 -9.55 22.37 -6.54
CA ASP A 228 -8.27 21.90 -6.02
C ASP A 228 -8.41 21.21 -4.65
N ILE A 229 -9.24 21.75 -3.73
CA ILE A 229 -9.50 21.09 -2.43
C ILE A 229 -10.35 19.82 -2.60
N PHE A 230 -11.33 19.81 -3.51
CA PHE A 230 -12.11 18.61 -3.83
C PHE A 230 -11.21 17.45 -4.30
N PHE A 231 -10.19 17.72 -5.13
CA PHE A 231 -9.27 16.70 -5.61
C PHE A 231 -8.29 16.17 -4.55
N LEU A 232 -8.04 16.89 -3.45
CA LEU A 232 -7.30 16.33 -2.30
C LEU A 232 -8.05 15.15 -1.65
N ARG A 233 -9.39 15.10 -1.76
CA ARG A 233 -10.23 14.02 -1.19
C ARG A 233 -10.75 13.03 -2.24
N TYR A 234 -11.04 13.50 -3.45
CA TYR A 234 -11.65 12.73 -4.53
C TYR A 234 -10.87 12.81 -5.86
N PRO A 235 -9.54 12.51 -5.86
CA PRO A 235 -8.73 12.64 -7.07
C PRO A 235 -9.19 11.74 -8.22
N TYR A 236 -9.83 10.61 -7.92
CA TYR A 236 -10.29 9.62 -8.90
C TYR A 236 -11.56 10.02 -9.68
N CYS A 237 -12.10 11.22 -9.44
CA CYS A 237 -13.28 11.75 -10.13
C CYS A 237 -12.94 12.41 -11.49
N TYR A 238 -12.46 11.63 -12.48
CA TYR A 238 -11.98 12.13 -13.79
C TYR A 238 -12.91 13.12 -14.51
N GLY A 239 -14.23 12.93 -14.43
CA GLY A 239 -15.21 13.84 -15.04
C GLY A 239 -15.19 15.26 -14.48
N TYR A 240 -14.67 15.46 -13.26
CA TYR A 240 -14.48 16.78 -12.65
C TYR A 240 -13.16 17.42 -13.07
N TRP A 241 -12.08 16.64 -13.25
CA TRP A 241 -10.82 17.14 -13.82
C TRP A 241 -11.06 17.75 -15.21
N LYS A 242 -11.82 17.02 -16.05
CA LYS A 242 -12.26 17.54 -17.34
C LYS A 242 -13.07 18.84 -17.21
N LYS A 243 -14.07 18.88 -16.32
CA LYS A 243 -14.88 20.10 -16.08
C LYS A 243 -14.01 21.31 -15.72
N TYR A 244 -13.02 21.14 -14.85
CA TYR A 244 -12.12 22.22 -14.43
C TYR A 244 -11.30 22.74 -15.62
N ALA A 245 -10.69 21.85 -16.41
CA ALA A 245 -9.97 22.24 -17.62
C ALA A 245 -10.89 22.88 -18.68
N ASP A 246 -12.11 22.38 -18.85
CA ASP A 246 -13.13 22.97 -19.72
C ASP A 246 -13.58 24.36 -19.24
N ILE A 247 -13.49 24.67 -17.93
CA ILE A 247 -13.76 26.01 -17.38
C ILE A 247 -12.58 26.95 -17.61
N GLU A 248 -11.34 26.51 -17.37
CA GLU A 248 -10.14 27.32 -17.67
C GLU A 248 -10.04 27.65 -19.17
N LYS A 249 -10.33 26.68 -20.04
CA LYS A 249 -10.37 26.88 -21.51
C LYS A 249 -11.42 27.90 -21.94
N LYS A 250 -12.59 27.96 -21.28
CA LYS A 250 -13.62 29.01 -21.54
C LYS A 250 -13.16 30.41 -21.13
N HIS A 251 -12.17 30.53 -20.25
CA HIS A 251 -11.53 31.79 -19.85
C HIS A 251 -10.23 32.07 -20.62
N GLU A 252 -9.99 31.35 -21.73
CA GLU A 252 -8.79 31.48 -22.58
C GLU A 252 -7.46 31.14 -21.88
N ASN A 253 -7.51 30.59 -20.65
CA ASN A 253 -6.34 30.17 -19.86
C ASN A 253 -5.79 28.80 -20.31
N ILE A 254 -5.40 28.66 -21.57
CA ILE A 254 -5.01 27.38 -22.18
C ILE A 254 -3.93 26.65 -21.36
N GLN A 255 -2.88 27.36 -20.91
CA GLN A 255 -1.81 26.76 -20.09
C GLN A 255 -2.31 26.21 -18.74
N VAL A 256 -3.29 26.86 -18.11
CA VAL A 256 -3.88 26.38 -16.85
C VAL A 256 -4.81 25.20 -17.10
N ALA A 257 -5.57 25.22 -18.20
CA ALA A 257 -6.38 24.08 -18.63
C ALA A 257 -5.51 22.85 -18.92
N GLU A 258 -4.34 23.04 -19.53
CA GLU A 258 -3.34 21.99 -19.73
C GLU A 258 -2.87 21.43 -18.38
N GLU A 259 -2.38 22.27 -17.46
CA GLU A 259 -1.91 21.85 -16.14
C GLU A 259 -3.00 21.17 -15.29
N VAL A 260 -4.28 21.50 -15.48
CA VAL A 260 -5.39 20.76 -14.86
C VAL A 260 -5.53 19.34 -15.44
N TYR A 261 -5.35 19.14 -16.75
CA TYR A 261 -5.22 17.79 -17.32
C TYR A 261 -3.96 17.09 -16.83
N ARG A 262 -2.82 17.80 -16.72
CA ARG A 262 -1.54 17.25 -16.26
C ARG A 262 -1.65 16.63 -14.86
N ARG A 263 -2.17 17.40 -13.89
CA ARG A 263 -2.43 16.93 -12.52
C ARG A 263 -3.47 15.83 -12.45
N GLY A 264 -4.52 15.90 -13.27
CA GLY A 264 -5.55 14.86 -13.34
C GLY A 264 -5.02 13.51 -13.85
N LEU A 265 -4.12 13.53 -14.83
CA LEU A 265 -3.48 12.33 -15.37
C LEU A 265 -2.42 11.75 -14.42
N GLN A 266 -1.64 12.59 -13.73
CA GLN A 266 -0.78 12.13 -12.65
C GLN A 266 -1.57 11.43 -11.53
N ALA A 267 -2.77 11.95 -11.21
CA ALA A 267 -3.66 11.39 -10.19
C ALA A 267 -4.46 10.15 -10.63
N ILE A 268 -4.74 9.98 -11.94
CA ILE A 268 -5.48 8.82 -12.49
C ILE A 268 -4.86 8.33 -13.82
N PRO A 269 -3.63 7.81 -13.84
CA PRO A 269 -2.93 7.50 -15.09
C PRO A 269 -3.59 6.41 -15.94
N LEU A 270 -4.47 5.58 -15.37
CA LEU A 270 -5.25 4.57 -16.12
C LEU A 270 -6.57 5.11 -16.72
N SER A 271 -6.89 6.39 -16.56
CA SER A 271 -8.18 6.95 -17.02
C SER A 271 -8.18 7.19 -18.53
N VAL A 272 -8.55 6.16 -19.31
CA VAL A 272 -8.69 6.20 -20.78
C VAL A 272 -9.52 7.39 -21.27
N ASP A 273 -10.62 7.74 -20.60
CA ASP A 273 -11.44 8.90 -20.97
C ASP A 273 -10.73 10.24 -20.72
N LEU A 274 -9.95 10.36 -19.63
CA LEU A 274 -9.21 11.59 -19.33
C LEU A 274 -8.05 11.78 -20.31
N TRP A 275 -7.36 10.69 -20.67
CA TRP A 275 -6.37 10.67 -21.74
C TRP A 275 -6.97 11.11 -23.07
N LEU A 276 -8.11 10.56 -23.48
CA LEU A 276 -8.79 10.96 -24.72
C LEU A 276 -9.18 12.43 -24.71
N HIS A 277 -9.59 12.99 -23.57
CA HIS A 277 -9.87 14.42 -23.44
C HIS A 277 -8.61 15.29 -23.49
N TYR A 278 -7.51 14.91 -22.85
CA TYR A 278 -6.23 15.59 -22.95
C TYR A 278 -5.66 15.55 -24.39
N LEU A 279 -5.68 14.39 -25.04
CA LEU A 279 -5.24 14.19 -26.43
C LEU A 279 -6.09 15.00 -27.43
N THR A 280 -7.39 15.17 -27.15
CA THR A 280 -8.26 16.07 -27.93
C THR A 280 -7.88 17.54 -27.66
N PHE A 281 -7.67 17.91 -26.40
CA PHE A 281 -7.28 19.25 -25.99
C PHE A 281 -5.97 19.70 -26.65
N ILE A 282 -4.89 18.91 -26.61
CA ILE A 282 -3.62 19.32 -27.23
C ILE A 282 -3.75 19.45 -28.76
N LYS A 283 -4.53 18.58 -29.42
CA LYS A 283 -4.80 18.69 -30.87
C LYS A 283 -5.58 19.95 -31.24
N GLU A 284 -6.51 20.39 -30.40
CA GLU A 284 -7.32 21.59 -30.65
C GLU A 284 -6.59 22.91 -30.37
N ASN A 285 -5.55 22.91 -29.53
CA ASN A 285 -4.89 24.14 -29.05
C ASN A 285 -3.39 24.25 -29.42
N SER A 286 -2.80 23.27 -30.11
CA SER A 286 -1.42 23.36 -30.62
C SER A 286 -1.34 24.13 -31.94
N ASP A 287 -0.22 24.83 -32.18
CA ASP A 287 0.04 25.48 -33.46
C ASP A 287 0.49 24.44 -34.52
N LEU A 288 -0.30 24.30 -35.57
CA LEU A 288 0.01 23.44 -36.73
C LEU A 288 1.15 24.00 -37.61
N SER A 289 1.59 25.23 -37.34
CA SER A 289 2.74 25.89 -37.99
C SER A 289 4.09 25.45 -37.40
N ASP A 290 4.08 24.87 -36.20
CA ASP A 290 5.28 24.41 -35.48
C ASP A 290 5.61 22.94 -35.84
N PRO A 291 6.82 22.64 -36.36
CA PRO A 291 7.28 21.28 -36.59
C PRO A 291 7.31 20.40 -35.33
N GLU A 292 7.47 20.96 -34.14
CA GLU A 292 7.58 20.19 -32.89
C GLU A 292 6.22 19.71 -32.35
N THR A 293 5.11 20.38 -32.71
CA THR A 293 3.73 19.96 -32.38
C THR A 293 3.47 18.49 -32.74
N GLU A 294 3.96 18.03 -33.89
CA GLU A 294 3.77 16.65 -34.35
C GLU A 294 4.55 15.63 -33.48
N GLY A 295 5.72 16.02 -32.96
CA GLY A 295 6.47 15.25 -31.98
C GLY A 295 5.80 15.21 -30.61
N ARG A 296 5.32 16.38 -30.14
CA ARG A 296 4.65 16.53 -28.83
C ARG A 296 3.35 15.74 -28.74
N ILE A 297 2.52 15.74 -29.80
CA ILE A 297 1.30 14.92 -29.85
C ILE A 297 1.61 13.42 -29.86
N ARG A 298 2.65 12.97 -30.58
CA ARG A 298 3.09 11.56 -30.54
C ARG A 298 3.57 11.14 -29.16
N ALA A 299 4.39 11.97 -28.50
CA ALA A 299 4.84 11.70 -27.14
C ALA A 299 3.65 11.58 -26.18
N ALA A 300 2.64 12.44 -26.28
CA ALA A 300 1.42 12.34 -25.48
C ALA A 300 0.65 11.03 -25.74
N TYR A 301 0.57 10.55 -26.99
CA TYR A 301 -0.02 9.24 -27.31
C TYR A 301 0.78 8.07 -26.73
N GLU A 302 2.12 8.09 -26.82
CA GLU A 302 2.97 7.05 -26.22
C GLU A 302 2.81 6.97 -24.71
N HIS A 303 2.86 8.11 -24.00
CA HIS A 303 2.60 8.13 -22.56
C HIS A 303 1.18 7.60 -22.24
N ALA A 304 0.18 7.92 -23.06
CA ALA A 304 -1.18 7.43 -22.86
C ALA A 304 -1.28 5.89 -22.98
N VAL A 305 -0.66 5.29 -24.00
CA VAL A 305 -0.70 3.82 -24.17
C VAL A 305 0.21 3.09 -23.18
N LEU A 306 1.30 3.71 -22.70
CA LEU A 306 2.12 3.17 -21.62
C LEU A 306 1.39 3.19 -20.26
N ALA A 307 0.57 4.21 -20.00
CA ALA A 307 -0.16 4.37 -18.73
C ALA A 307 -1.52 3.66 -18.67
N ALA A 308 -2.26 3.62 -19.79
CA ALA A 308 -3.64 3.13 -19.86
C ALA A 308 -3.92 2.14 -21.02
N GLY A 309 -2.96 1.90 -21.92
CA GLY A 309 -3.15 1.05 -23.10
C GLY A 309 -3.31 -0.45 -22.80
N THR A 310 -3.06 -0.88 -21.56
CA THR A 310 -3.24 -2.25 -21.07
C THR A 310 -4.60 -2.50 -20.40
N ASP A 311 -5.48 -1.47 -20.29
CA ASP A 311 -6.86 -1.67 -19.87
C ASP A 311 -7.64 -2.45 -20.94
N PHE A 312 -8.47 -3.40 -20.52
CA PHE A 312 -9.33 -4.18 -21.41
C PHE A 312 -10.31 -3.33 -22.24
N HIS A 313 -10.64 -2.11 -21.79
CA HIS A 313 -11.51 -1.16 -22.49
C HIS A 313 -10.72 0.02 -23.12
N SER A 314 -9.42 -0.14 -23.33
CA SER A 314 -8.54 0.87 -23.94
C SER A 314 -8.72 1.05 -25.46
N ASP A 315 -9.59 0.27 -26.11
CA ASP A 315 -9.75 0.22 -27.58
C ASP A 315 -9.86 1.61 -28.22
N ARG A 316 -10.63 2.53 -27.62
CA ARG A 316 -10.82 3.90 -28.12
C ARG A 316 -9.53 4.73 -28.13
N LEU A 317 -8.58 4.46 -27.24
CA LEU A 317 -7.28 5.13 -27.20
C LEU A 317 -6.39 4.65 -28.36
N TRP A 318 -6.30 3.33 -28.55
CA TRP A 318 -5.55 2.72 -29.65
C TRP A 318 -6.14 3.13 -31.01
N GLU A 319 -7.45 3.10 -31.18
CA GLU A 319 -8.12 3.59 -32.39
C GLU A 319 -7.84 5.07 -32.66
N SER A 320 -7.81 5.92 -31.61
CA SER A 320 -7.46 7.34 -31.74
C SER A 320 -6.01 7.55 -32.20
N TYR A 321 -5.07 6.74 -31.69
CA TYR A 321 -3.66 6.81 -32.06
C TYR A 321 -3.43 6.32 -33.50
N ILE A 322 -4.00 5.17 -33.86
CA ILE A 322 -3.95 4.59 -35.22
C ILE A 322 -4.53 5.56 -36.25
N THR A 323 -5.66 6.20 -35.94
CA THR A 323 -6.27 7.21 -36.82
C THR A 323 -5.32 8.38 -37.03
N TRP A 324 -4.69 8.87 -35.96
CA TRP A 324 -3.79 10.02 -36.02
C TRP A 324 -2.49 9.76 -36.79
N GLU A 325 -1.83 8.61 -36.59
CA GLU A 325 -0.65 8.23 -37.39
C GLU A 325 -1.00 8.01 -38.87
N THR A 326 -2.23 7.56 -39.15
CA THR A 326 -2.76 7.49 -40.52
C THR A 326 -2.99 8.89 -41.12
N GLU A 327 -3.48 9.85 -40.34
CA GLU A 327 -3.59 11.27 -40.71
C GLU A 327 -2.22 11.94 -40.95
N GLN A 328 -1.14 11.45 -40.31
CA GLN A 328 0.24 11.91 -40.56
C GLN A 328 0.91 11.20 -41.77
N GLU A 329 0.20 10.31 -42.47
CA GLU A 329 0.71 9.42 -43.54
C GLU A 329 1.85 8.47 -43.12
N LYS A 330 2.10 8.28 -41.81
CA LYS A 330 3.22 7.48 -41.28
C LYS A 330 2.84 6.01 -41.11
N LEU A 331 2.65 5.34 -42.23
CA LEU A 331 2.17 3.95 -42.29
C LEU A 331 3.02 2.95 -41.49
N ALA A 332 4.34 3.15 -41.38
CA ALA A 332 5.24 2.32 -40.54
C ALA A 332 5.04 2.54 -39.02
N ASN A 333 4.54 3.71 -38.59
CA ASN A 333 4.11 3.90 -37.20
C ASN A 333 2.78 3.18 -36.96
N VAL A 334 1.86 3.25 -37.92
CA VAL A 334 0.54 2.58 -37.84
C VAL A 334 0.70 1.08 -37.64
N THR A 335 1.62 0.41 -38.34
CA THR A 335 1.92 -1.02 -38.12
C THR A 335 2.61 -1.29 -36.80
N ALA A 336 3.57 -0.47 -36.37
CA ALA A 336 4.20 -0.62 -35.05
C ALA A 336 3.18 -0.46 -33.89
N VAL A 337 2.16 0.38 -34.06
CA VAL A 337 1.03 0.49 -33.13
C VAL A 337 0.11 -0.74 -33.22
N TYR A 338 -0.18 -1.26 -34.41
CA TYR A 338 -0.93 -2.51 -34.58
C TYR A 338 -0.23 -3.72 -33.94
N ASP A 339 1.07 -3.91 -34.15
CA ASP A 339 1.82 -5.03 -33.60
C ASP A 339 1.84 -5.05 -32.07
N ARG A 340 1.69 -3.88 -31.43
CA ARG A 340 1.50 -3.75 -29.98
C ARG A 340 0.08 -4.17 -29.56
N ILE A 341 -0.97 -3.55 -30.12
CA ILE A 341 -2.36 -3.83 -29.71
C ILE A 341 -2.82 -5.25 -30.04
N LEU A 342 -2.31 -5.87 -31.10
CA LEU A 342 -2.64 -7.26 -31.44
C LEU A 342 -2.14 -8.28 -30.39
N GLY A 343 -1.16 -7.91 -29.56
CA GLY A 343 -0.69 -8.68 -28.40
C GLY A 343 -1.34 -8.32 -27.06
N ILE A 344 -2.22 -7.31 -26.99
CA ILE A 344 -2.85 -6.83 -25.76
C ILE A 344 -4.32 -7.28 -25.70
N PRO A 345 -4.78 -7.92 -24.60
CA PRO A 345 -6.16 -8.37 -24.49
C PRO A 345 -7.12 -7.20 -24.23
N THR A 346 -7.94 -6.86 -25.22
CA THR A 346 -8.99 -5.84 -25.14
C THR A 346 -10.36 -6.37 -25.58
N GLN A 347 -11.41 -5.59 -25.32
CA GLN A 347 -12.79 -5.93 -25.65
C GLN A 347 -13.02 -6.08 -27.16
N LEU A 348 -12.33 -5.30 -28.00
CA LEU A 348 -12.52 -5.27 -29.46
C LEU A 348 -11.32 -5.84 -30.25
N TYR A 349 -10.48 -6.69 -29.64
CA TYR A 349 -9.29 -7.32 -30.25
C TYR A 349 -9.51 -7.81 -31.71
N SER A 350 -10.65 -8.45 -31.99
CA SER A 350 -10.99 -8.97 -33.31
C SER A 350 -11.29 -7.89 -34.36
N GLN A 351 -11.73 -6.70 -33.93
CA GLN A 351 -11.85 -5.54 -34.82
C GLN A 351 -10.49 -4.95 -35.14
N HIS A 352 -9.55 -4.90 -34.19
CA HIS A 352 -8.19 -4.42 -34.44
C HIS A 352 -7.47 -5.29 -35.46
N LEU A 353 -7.61 -6.63 -35.35
CA LEU A 353 -7.14 -7.58 -36.35
C LEU A 353 -7.77 -7.36 -37.74
N GLN A 354 -9.08 -7.08 -37.83
CA GLN A 354 -9.71 -6.81 -39.12
C GLN A 354 -9.19 -5.51 -39.74
N ARG A 355 -9.10 -4.42 -38.95
CA ARG A 355 -8.57 -3.14 -39.45
C ARG A 355 -7.09 -3.23 -39.82
N PHE A 356 -6.29 -4.06 -39.15
CA PHE A 356 -4.93 -4.38 -39.56
C PHE A 356 -4.88 -5.05 -40.94
N LYS A 357 -5.71 -6.07 -41.18
CA LYS A 357 -5.81 -6.74 -42.49
C LYS A 357 -6.24 -5.75 -43.58
N ASP A 358 -7.19 -4.87 -43.27
CA ASP A 358 -7.62 -3.80 -44.18
C ASP A 358 -6.47 -2.80 -44.47
N HIS A 359 -5.67 -2.44 -43.46
CA HIS A 359 -4.47 -1.62 -43.64
C HIS A 359 -3.44 -2.31 -44.56
N VAL A 360 -3.12 -3.58 -44.30
CA VAL A 360 -2.16 -4.38 -45.09
C VAL A 360 -2.61 -4.54 -46.54
N GLN A 361 -3.92 -4.74 -46.78
CA GLN A 361 -4.47 -4.94 -48.12
C GLN A 361 -4.58 -3.63 -48.93
N ASN A 362 -4.74 -2.48 -48.28
CA ASN A 362 -4.83 -1.19 -48.96
C ASN A 362 -3.46 -0.54 -49.21
N ASN A 363 -2.42 -0.87 -48.43
CA ASN A 363 -1.10 -0.24 -48.53
C ASN A 363 -0.04 -1.15 -49.21
N ASN A 364 1.11 -0.59 -49.56
CA ASN A 364 2.26 -1.34 -50.09
C ASN A 364 3.20 -1.73 -48.93
N PRO A 365 3.64 -3.00 -48.80
CA PRO A 365 4.56 -3.42 -47.74
C PRO A 365 5.85 -2.58 -47.62
N LYS A 366 6.35 -1.98 -48.71
CA LYS A 366 7.51 -1.07 -48.68
C LYS A 366 7.31 0.23 -47.89
N HIS A 367 6.07 0.56 -47.50
CA HIS A 367 5.76 1.79 -46.76
C HIS A 367 5.34 1.54 -45.30
N PHE A 368 5.08 0.28 -44.92
CA PHE A 368 4.61 -0.08 -43.59
C PHE A 368 5.47 -1.13 -42.87
N LEU A 369 6.37 -1.82 -43.55
CA LEU A 369 7.42 -2.64 -42.90
C LEU A 369 8.70 -1.81 -42.74
N SER A 370 9.52 -2.16 -41.75
CA SER A 370 10.90 -1.66 -41.69
C SER A 370 11.73 -2.22 -42.86
N GLU A 371 12.83 -1.56 -43.23
CA GLU A 371 13.71 -2.05 -44.30
C GLU A 371 14.29 -3.44 -43.97
N GLU A 372 14.66 -3.67 -42.71
CA GLU A 372 15.15 -4.96 -42.21
C GLU A 372 14.09 -6.06 -42.30
N GLU A 373 12.87 -5.78 -41.84
CA GLU A 373 11.76 -6.75 -41.87
C GLU A 373 11.30 -7.03 -43.32
N PHE A 374 11.24 -6.00 -44.16
CA PHE A 374 10.90 -6.13 -45.59
C PHE A 374 11.92 -7.04 -46.30
N ILE A 375 13.21 -6.83 -46.08
CA ILE A 375 14.28 -7.67 -46.64
C ILE A 375 14.20 -9.09 -46.08
N GLN A 376 13.97 -9.27 -44.77
CA GLN A 376 13.86 -10.59 -44.15
C GLN A 376 12.67 -11.38 -44.69
N MET A 377 11.47 -10.78 -44.81
CA MET A 377 10.31 -11.46 -45.40
C MET A 377 10.53 -11.81 -46.87
N ARG A 378 11.16 -10.92 -47.65
CA ARG A 378 11.51 -11.20 -49.06
C ARG A 378 12.53 -12.34 -49.16
N LEU A 379 13.51 -12.39 -48.27
CA LEU A 379 14.44 -13.51 -48.12
C LEU A 379 13.72 -14.82 -47.77
N GLU A 380 12.78 -14.82 -46.82
CA GLU A 380 12.00 -16.01 -46.46
C GLU A 380 11.12 -16.50 -47.61
N LEU A 381 10.42 -15.61 -48.31
CA LEU A 381 9.62 -15.96 -49.49
C LEU A 381 10.49 -16.52 -50.62
N SER A 382 11.70 -15.98 -50.83
CA SER A 382 12.66 -16.52 -51.81
C SER A 382 13.15 -17.92 -51.43
N LYS A 383 13.47 -18.17 -50.14
CA LYS A 383 13.86 -19.49 -49.62
C LYS A 383 12.71 -20.50 -49.71
N ALA A 384 11.48 -20.10 -49.37
CA ALA A 384 10.28 -20.91 -49.50
C ALA A 384 10.04 -21.31 -50.97
N SER A 385 10.11 -20.34 -51.89
CA SER A 385 10.00 -20.57 -53.33
C SER A 385 11.08 -21.54 -53.85
N LEU A 386 12.35 -21.36 -53.43
CA LEU A 386 13.43 -22.27 -53.76
C LEU A 386 13.18 -23.69 -53.23
N SER A 387 12.72 -23.83 -51.98
CA SER A 387 12.44 -25.12 -51.36
C SER A 387 11.29 -25.87 -52.05
N ALA A 388 10.26 -25.17 -52.50
CA ALA A 388 9.19 -25.73 -53.32
C ALA A 388 9.71 -26.20 -54.69
N MET A 389 10.61 -25.44 -55.32
CA MET A 389 11.19 -25.76 -56.63
C MET A 389 12.16 -26.96 -56.58
N ILE A 390 12.90 -27.11 -55.48
CA ILE A 390 13.81 -28.24 -55.22
C ILE A 390 13.04 -29.57 -55.10
N CYS A 391 11.75 -29.56 -54.74
CA CYS A 391 10.92 -30.76 -54.70
C CYS A 391 10.46 -31.26 -56.08
N GLU A 392 10.58 -30.49 -57.17
CA GLU A 392 10.07 -30.89 -58.49
C GLU A 392 11.14 -31.03 -59.60
N SER A 393 12.39 -30.60 -59.41
CA SER A 393 13.43 -30.84 -60.44
C SER A 393 14.89 -30.85 -59.95
N GLU A 394 15.64 -31.88 -60.36
CA GLU A 394 17.11 -31.86 -60.41
C GLU A 394 17.58 -31.24 -61.75
N ASP A 395 17.96 -29.96 -61.78
CA ASP A 395 19.10 -29.53 -62.61
C ASP A 395 19.75 -28.22 -62.11
N LYS A 396 20.90 -27.87 -62.70
CA LYS A 396 21.98 -27.05 -62.13
C LYS A 396 21.69 -25.55 -61.88
N PRO A 397 22.41 -24.92 -60.94
CA PRO A 397 22.42 -23.47 -60.76
C PRO A 397 23.16 -22.73 -61.89
N SER A 398 22.64 -21.56 -62.27
CA SER A 398 23.38 -20.54 -63.06
C SER A 398 23.75 -19.37 -62.15
N ALA A 399 25.05 -19.13 -61.94
CA ALA A 399 25.50 -17.97 -61.18
C ALA A 399 25.50 -16.69 -62.06
N GLN A 400 24.94 -15.62 -61.51
CA GLN A 400 25.33 -14.24 -61.82
C GLN A 400 25.47 -13.50 -60.50
N ASP A 401 26.64 -12.89 -60.28
CA ASP A 401 26.86 -11.97 -59.16
C ASP A 401 26.29 -10.59 -59.50
N ASP A 402 25.70 -9.92 -58.50
CA ASP A 402 25.99 -8.53 -58.08
C ASP A 402 24.77 -7.83 -57.42
N LEU A 403 24.27 -8.39 -56.30
CA LEU A 403 23.59 -7.71 -55.16
C LEU A 403 23.26 -8.78 -54.09
N PRO A 404 23.08 -8.43 -52.79
CA PRO A 404 22.64 -9.40 -51.79
C PRO A 404 21.19 -9.87 -52.07
N PRO A 405 20.86 -11.16 -51.90
CA PRO A 405 19.52 -11.67 -52.19
C PRO A 405 18.43 -10.90 -51.43
N GLY A 406 17.49 -10.32 -52.16
CA GLY A 406 16.39 -9.52 -51.60
C GLY A 406 16.45 -8.02 -51.90
N THR A 407 17.59 -7.44 -52.31
CA THR A 407 17.66 -5.99 -52.61
C THR A 407 17.31 -5.61 -54.06
N GLU A 408 17.14 -6.58 -54.95
CA GLU A 408 16.72 -6.32 -56.34
C GLU A 408 15.22 -6.09 -56.47
N ASP A 409 14.81 -5.06 -57.23
CA ASP A 409 13.41 -4.85 -57.62
C ASP A 409 13.10 -5.53 -58.96
N LEU A 410 12.56 -6.75 -58.85
CA LEU A 410 12.11 -7.65 -59.93
C LEU A 410 11.72 -6.91 -61.22
N ALA A 411 12.32 -7.25 -62.36
CA ALA A 411 12.13 -6.47 -63.59
C ALA A 411 10.70 -6.51 -64.17
N ASP A 412 9.94 -7.57 -63.90
CA ASP A 412 8.58 -7.77 -64.42
C ASP A 412 7.50 -7.20 -63.47
N PRO A 413 6.64 -6.27 -63.93
CA PRO A 413 5.49 -5.79 -63.16
C PRO A 413 4.55 -6.88 -62.64
N ALA A 414 4.38 -7.99 -63.37
CA ALA A 414 3.53 -9.10 -62.92
C ALA A 414 4.15 -9.83 -61.71
N GLN A 415 5.47 -10.02 -61.73
CA GLN A 415 6.21 -10.62 -60.61
C GLN A 415 6.18 -9.71 -59.37
N ARG A 416 6.28 -8.38 -59.54
CA ARG A 416 6.11 -7.41 -58.44
C ARG A 416 4.74 -7.50 -57.77
N VAL A 417 3.67 -7.63 -58.55
CA VAL A 417 2.30 -7.74 -57.99
C VAL A 417 2.13 -9.05 -57.21
N THR A 418 2.65 -10.17 -57.72
CA THR A 418 2.60 -11.44 -56.97
C THR A 418 3.51 -11.44 -55.74
N GLU A 419 4.67 -10.79 -55.79
CA GLU A 419 5.54 -10.59 -54.62
C GLU A 419 4.82 -9.78 -53.52
N ILE A 420 4.23 -8.64 -53.88
CA ILE A 420 3.50 -7.76 -52.94
C ILE A 420 2.36 -8.51 -52.25
N GLU A 421 1.58 -9.30 -53.00
CA GLU A 421 0.47 -10.06 -52.42
C GLU A 421 0.95 -11.24 -51.55
N ASN A 422 2.04 -11.91 -51.93
CA ASN A 422 2.69 -12.92 -51.09
C ASN A 422 3.24 -12.33 -49.78
N MET A 423 3.83 -11.12 -49.83
CA MET A 423 4.28 -10.40 -48.63
C MET A 423 3.10 -10.02 -47.74
N ARG A 424 2.00 -9.49 -48.30
CA ARG A 424 0.76 -9.21 -47.55
C ARG A 424 0.19 -10.46 -46.88
N HIS A 425 0.18 -11.60 -47.58
CA HIS A 425 -0.24 -12.87 -46.99
C HIS A 425 0.67 -13.26 -45.82
N LYS A 426 2.00 -13.14 -45.96
CA LYS A 426 2.95 -13.50 -44.89
C LYS A 426 2.86 -12.57 -43.68
N VAL A 427 2.69 -11.27 -43.89
CA VAL A 427 2.41 -10.28 -42.82
C VAL A 427 1.14 -10.68 -42.05
N ASN A 428 0.04 -10.93 -42.79
CA ASN A 428 -1.24 -11.30 -42.19
C ASN A 428 -1.18 -12.66 -41.45
N GLU A 429 -0.43 -13.64 -41.95
CA GLU A 429 -0.21 -14.94 -41.31
C GLU A 429 0.50 -14.77 -39.94
N VAL A 430 1.65 -14.09 -39.91
CA VAL A 430 2.43 -13.90 -38.68
C VAL A 430 1.65 -13.13 -37.61
N ARG A 431 0.94 -12.06 -38.00
CA ARG A 431 0.12 -11.26 -37.06
C ARG A 431 -1.18 -11.98 -36.65
N GLN A 432 -1.71 -12.90 -37.48
CA GLN A 432 -2.82 -13.77 -37.09
C GLN A 432 -2.42 -14.73 -35.97
N GLU A 433 -1.20 -15.28 -35.97
CA GLU A 433 -0.71 -16.16 -34.89
C GLU A 433 -0.65 -15.43 -33.53
N VAL A 434 -0.14 -14.20 -33.51
CA VAL A 434 -0.14 -13.33 -32.32
C VAL A 434 -1.58 -13.05 -31.85
N SER A 435 -2.47 -12.67 -32.78
CA SER A 435 -3.87 -12.41 -32.43
C SER A 435 -4.64 -13.66 -31.98
N ASN A 436 -4.27 -14.86 -32.46
CA ASN A 436 -4.84 -16.12 -31.99
C ASN A 436 -4.44 -16.38 -30.53
N HIS A 437 -3.18 -16.13 -30.16
CA HIS A 437 -2.76 -16.25 -28.76
C HIS A 437 -3.51 -15.24 -27.87
N ASN A 438 -3.61 -13.98 -28.31
CA ASN A 438 -4.35 -12.94 -27.61
C ASN A 438 -5.84 -13.30 -27.42
N GLU A 439 -6.50 -13.90 -28.42
CA GLU A 439 -7.89 -14.38 -28.30
C GLU A 439 -8.07 -15.39 -27.14
N HIS A 440 -7.10 -16.26 -26.90
CA HIS A 440 -7.13 -17.18 -25.74
C HIS A 440 -6.96 -16.42 -24.42
N GLU A 441 -6.09 -15.41 -24.36
CA GLU A 441 -5.89 -14.58 -23.17
C GLU A 441 -7.08 -13.66 -22.86
N VAL A 442 -7.80 -13.18 -23.89
CA VAL A 442 -9.10 -12.51 -23.76
C VAL A 442 -10.16 -13.49 -23.26
N SER A 443 -10.25 -14.69 -23.85
CA SER A 443 -11.27 -15.68 -23.49
C SER A 443 -11.19 -16.12 -22.02
N LYS A 444 -9.99 -16.23 -21.44
CA LYS A 444 -9.78 -16.50 -20.00
C LYS A 444 -10.40 -15.43 -19.09
N ARG A 445 -10.46 -14.18 -19.56
CA ARG A 445 -10.74 -12.98 -18.74
C ARG A 445 -12.10 -12.35 -19.01
N TRP A 446 -12.72 -12.68 -20.14
CA TRP A 446 -13.99 -12.12 -20.59
C TRP A 446 -15.07 -12.11 -19.51
N ALA A 447 -15.25 -13.23 -18.79
CA ALA A 447 -16.27 -13.35 -17.75
C ALA A 447 -16.06 -12.37 -16.58
N PHE A 448 -14.81 -12.14 -16.18
CA PHE A 448 -14.48 -11.20 -15.11
C PHE A 448 -14.66 -9.74 -15.54
N GLU A 449 -14.19 -9.38 -16.74
CA GLU A 449 -14.36 -8.02 -17.28
C GLU A 449 -15.84 -7.70 -17.57
N GLU A 450 -16.61 -8.64 -18.14
CA GLU A 450 -18.04 -8.47 -18.37
C GLU A 450 -18.80 -8.27 -17.04
N ALA A 451 -18.38 -8.93 -15.96
CA ALA A 451 -19.00 -8.77 -14.64
C ALA A 451 -18.72 -7.40 -13.97
N ILE A 452 -17.70 -6.65 -14.40
CA ILE A 452 -17.41 -5.29 -13.89
C ILE A 452 -18.42 -4.31 -14.50
N LYS A 453 -19.49 -4.00 -13.75
CA LYS A 453 -20.53 -3.05 -14.19
C LYS A 453 -20.21 -1.58 -13.87
N ARG A 454 -19.15 -1.30 -13.11
CA ARG A 454 -18.68 0.06 -12.80
C ARG A 454 -17.14 0.12 -12.64
N PRO A 455 -16.38 0.34 -13.74
CA PRO A 455 -14.92 0.43 -13.68
C PRO A 455 -14.39 1.76 -13.12
N TYR A 456 -15.24 2.79 -12.98
CA TYR A 456 -14.88 4.11 -12.49
C TYR A 456 -15.21 4.33 -11.00
N PHE A 457 -14.47 5.24 -10.37
CA PHE A 457 -14.71 5.65 -8.97
C PHE A 457 -16.09 6.31 -8.79
N HIS A 458 -16.82 5.89 -7.76
CA HIS A 458 -18.03 6.57 -7.32
C HIS A 458 -18.31 6.26 -5.84
N VAL A 459 -18.70 7.26 -5.03
CA VAL A 459 -18.84 7.15 -3.56
C VAL A 459 -19.92 6.17 -3.09
N LYS A 460 -21.07 6.07 -3.79
CA LYS A 460 -22.03 4.94 -3.60
C LYS A 460 -21.31 3.59 -3.63
N SER A 461 -21.55 2.77 -2.61
CA SER A 461 -21.03 1.40 -2.49
C SER A 461 -21.28 0.55 -3.75
N LEU A 462 -20.30 -0.27 -4.10
CA LEU A 462 -20.47 -1.41 -5.01
C LEU A 462 -21.30 -2.52 -4.34
N GLU A 463 -21.92 -3.35 -5.17
CA GLU A 463 -22.61 -4.56 -4.73
C GLU A 463 -21.62 -5.66 -4.36
N LYS A 464 -21.98 -6.53 -3.40
CA LYS A 464 -21.11 -7.62 -2.94
C LYS A 464 -20.62 -8.51 -4.10
N ASN A 465 -21.46 -8.77 -5.10
CA ASN A 465 -21.10 -9.60 -6.26
C ASN A 465 -19.95 -8.97 -7.08
N GLN A 466 -19.92 -7.64 -7.20
CA GLN A 466 -18.84 -6.93 -7.91
C GLN A 466 -17.55 -6.93 -7.07
N LEU A 467 -17.66 -6.80 -5.74
CA LEU A 467 -16.51 -6.93 -4.82
C LEU A 467 -15.94 -8.36 -4.81
N ASN A 468 -16.78 -9.37 -4.92
CA ASN A 468 -16.37 -10.77 -5.10
C ASN A 468 -15.64 -10.96 -6.44
N ASN A 469 -16.23 -10.52 -7.55
CA ASN A 469 -15.62 -10.59 -8.88
C ASN A 469 -14.24 -9.92 -8.94
N TRP A 470 -14.09 -8.74 -8.33
CA TRP A 470 -12.78 -8.08 -8.24
C TRP A 470 -11.74 -8.89 -7.44
N LYS A 471 -12.14 -9.61 -6.39
CA LYS A 471 -11.23 -10.50 -5.63
C LYS A 471 -10.85 -11.71 -6.46
N GLU A 472 -11.85 -12.40 -7.00
CA GLU A 472 -11.70 -13.61 -7.82
C GLU A 472 -10.84 -13.35 -9.08
N TYR A 473 -10.98 -12.18 -9.72
CA TYR A 473 -10.14 -11.75 -10.84
C TYR A 473 -8.71 -11.37 -10.44
N LEU A 474 -8.53 -10.69 -9.30
CA LEU A 474 -7.20 -10.40 -8.75
C LEU A 474 -6.46 -11.69 -8.36
N ASP A 475 -7.13 -12.63 -7.70
CA ASP A 475 -6.58 -13.94 -7.38
C ASP A 475 -6.22 -14.73 -8.67
N PHE A 476 -7.07 -14.70 -9.70
CA PHE A 476 -6.76 -15.30 -11.00
C PHE A 476 -5.50 -14.73 -11.66
N GLU A 477 -5.32 -13.40 -11.74
CA GLU A 477 -4.10 -12.82 -12.33
C GLU A 477 -2.87 -13.03 -11.42
N ILE A 478 -3.02 -13.08 -10.09
CA ILE A 478 -1.91 -13.41 -9.17
C ILE A 478 -1.40 -14.84 -9.40
N GLU A 479 -2.29 -15.78 -9.76
CA GLU A 479 -1.95 -17.17 -10.05
C GLU A 479 -1.50 -17.44 -11.50
N ASN A 480 -1.91 -16.61 -12.48
CA ASN A 480 -1.80 -16.92 -13.92
C ASN A 480 -1.29 -15.78 -14.81
N GLY A 481 -1.14 -14.56 -14.28
CA GLY A 481 -0.73 -13.35 -15.01
C GLY A 481 0.73 -12.97 -14.78
N THR A 482 1.22 -11.97 -15.50
CA THR A 482 2.56 -11.41 -15.24
C THR A 482 2.52 -10.39 -14.09
N PRO A 483 3.63 -10.20 -13.35
CA PRO A 483 3.89 -9.04 -12.49
C PRO A 483 3.26 -7.71 -12.93
N GLU A 484 3.53 -7.25 -14.14
CA GLU A 484 3.06 -5.98 -14.69
C GLU A 484 1.53 -5.96 -14.77
N ARG A 485 0.95 -7.09 -15.21
CA ARG A 485 -0.49 -7.24 -15.37
C ARG A 485 -1.22 -7.29 -14.03
N VAL A 486 -0.63 -7.89 -13.00
CA VAL A 486 -1.18 -7.90 -11.64
C VAL A 486 -1.16 -6.49 -11.04
N VAL A 487 -0.05 -5.75 -11.17
CA VAL A 487 0.06 -4.35 -10.71
C VAL A 487 -0.98 -3.46 -11.41
N VAL A 488 -1.11 -3.57 -12.73
CA VAL A 488 -2.14 -2.84 -13.50
C VAL A 488 -3.55 -3.21 -13.04
N LEU A 489 -3.87 -4.49 -12.82
CA LEU A 489 -5.22 -4.87 -12.35
C LEU A 489 -5.49 -4.37 -10.93
N PHE A 490 -4.51 -4.34 -10.04
CA PHE A 490 -4.66 -3.74 -8.72
C PHE A 490 -4.98 -2.25 -8.80
N GLU A 491 -4.26 -1.46 -9.59
CA GLU A 491 -4.55 -0.02 -9.73
C GLU A 491 -5.90 0.23 -10.41
N ARG A 492 -6.28 -0.55 -11.44
CA ARG A 492 -7.64 -0.55 -12.03
C ARG A 492 -8.71 -0.85 -10.98
N CYS A 493 -8.51 -1.88 -10.16
CA CYS A 493 -9.42 -2.26 -9.10
C CYS A 493 -9.56 -1.13 -8.07
N LEU A 494 -8.45 -0.53 -7.65
CA LEU A 494 -8.44 0.55 -6.67
C LEU A 494 -9.12 1.82 -7.16
N ILE A 495 -9.19 2.10 -8.47
CA ILE A 495 -10.05 3.17 -9.00
C ILE A 495 -11.52 2.91 -8.66
N ALA A 496 -12.05 1.73 -8.98
CA ALA A 496 -13.45 1.38 -8.66
C ALA A 496 -13.71 1.18 -7.15
N CYS A 497 -12.71 0.68 -6.42
CA CYS A 497 -12.80 0.14 -5.06
C CYS A 497 -12.06 0.98 -3.99
N ALA A 498 -11.64 2.23 -4.26
CA ALA A 498 -10.82 3.04 -3.35
C ALA A 498 -11.36 3.16 -1.89
N LEU A 499 -12.67 3.03 -1.68
CA LEU A 499 -13.29 3.11 -0.34
C LEU A 499 -13.26 1.79 0.47
N TYR A 500 -12.64 0.72 -0.07
CA TYR A 500 -12.63 -0.63 0.50
C TYR A 500 -11.23 -1.04 0.96
N GLU A 501 -10.97 -0.91 2.26
CA GLU A 501 -9.66 -1.18 2.92
C GLU A 501 -9.08 -2.59 2.67
N GLU A 502 -9.94 -3.55 2.34
CA GLU A 502 -9.56 -4.92 1.99
C GLU A 502 -8.73 -5.04 0.69
N PHE A 503 -8.98 -4.21 -0.34
CA PHE A 503 -8.21 -4.27 -1.59
C PHE A 503 -6.84 -3.63 -1.46
N TRP A 504 -6.75 -2.47 -0.79
CA TRP A 504 -5.47 -1.85 -0.44
C TRP A 504 -4.61 -2.79 0.42
N THR A 505 -5.22 -3.50 1.36
CA THR A 505 -4.52 -4.50 2.20
C THR A 505 -4.07 -5.72 1.39
N LYS A 506 -4.85 -6.17 0.38
CA LYS A 506 -4.45 -7.25 -0.53
C LYS A 506 -3.29 -6.82 -1.44
N TYR A 507 -3.29 -5.58 -1.94
CA TYR A 507 -2.24 -5.03 -2.79
C TYR A 507 -0.92 -4.82 -2.04
N ALA A 508 -0.98 -4.24 -0.84
CA ALA A 508 0.19 -4.11 0.03
C ALA A 508 0.85 -5.48 0.28
N LYS A 509 0.05 -6.50 0.63
CA LYS A 509 0.54 -7.88 0.81
C LYS A 509 1.11 -8.54 -0.44
N TYR A 510 0.61 -8.19 -1.62
CA TYR A 510 1.23 -8.64 -2.87
C TYR A 510 2.61 -8.01 -3.01
N LEU A 511 2.74 -6.69 -2.80
CA LEU A 511 4.02 -5.96 -2.91
C LEU A 511 5.03 -6.24 -1.78
N GLU A 512 4.61 -6.81 -0.64
CA GLU A 512 5.50 -7.18 0.48
C GLU A 512 6.66 -8.10 0.06
N GLY A 513 6.48 -8.92 -0.98
CA GLY A 513 7.54 -9.78 -1.54
C GLY A 513 8.46 -9.11 -2.56
N TYR A 514 8.14 -7.89 -3.03
CA TYR A 514 8.77 -7.27 -4.20
C TYR A 514 9.36 -5.88 -3.95
N SER A 515 8.65 -4.98 -3.25
CA SER A 515 9.12 -3.60 -3.07
C SER A 515 8.55 -2.96 -1.80
N THR A 516 9.42 -2.71 -0.82
CA THR A 516 9.10 -2.01 0.44
C THR A 516 8.60 -0.59 0.18
N ASP A 517 9.17 0.12 -0.80
CA ASP A 517 8.76 1.47 -1.16
C ASP A 517 7.44 1.49 -1.93
N GLY A 518 7.16 0.44 -2.72
CA GLY A 518 5.84 0.16 -3.28
C GLY A 518 4.77 -0.03 -2.18
N VAL A 519 5.04 -0.87 -1.18
CA VAL A 519 4.15 -1.07 -0.02
C VAL A 519 3.90 0.25 0.73
N ARG A 520 4.96 1.04 0.98
CA ARG A 520 4.84 2.38 1.60
C ARG A 520 3.97 3.32 0.78
N HIS A 521 4.16 3.37 -0.53
CA HIS A 521 3.36 4.19 -1.43
C HIS A 521 1.87 3.78 -1.36
N VAL A 522 1.57 2.48 -1.44
CA VAL A 522 0.20 1.94 -1.35
C VAL A 522 -0.45 2.30 -0.02
N TYR A 523 0.24 2.11 1.11
CA TYR A 523 -0.30 2.49 2.41
C TYR A 523 -0.51 4.00 2.55
N LYS A 524 0.44 4.83 2.11
CA LYS A 524 0.33 6.29 2.16
C LYS A 524 -0.85 6.77 1.33
N LYS A 525 -0.96 6.33 0.06
CA LYS A 525 -2.06 6.61 -0.87
C LYS A 525 -3.42 6.20 -0.27
N ALA A 526 -3.50 5.01 0.32
CA ALA A 526 -4.70 4.54 1.00
C ALA A 526 -5.07 5.42 2.20
N CYS A 527 -4.11 5.67 3.10
CA CYS A 527 -4.35 6.27 4.41
C CYS A 527 -4.52 7.79 4.37
N THR A 528 -3.76 8.53 3.55
CA THR A 528 -3.82 9.99 3.51
C THR A 528 -4.93 10.54 2.62
N ILE A 529 -5.24 9.87 1.51
CA ILE A 529 -6.20 10.37 0.51
C ILE A 529 -7.58 9.73 0.68
N HIS A 530 -7.67 8.39 0.60
CA HIS A 530 -8.95 7.71 0.45
C HIS A 530 -9.59 7.30 1.78
N LEU A 531 -8.80 6.83 2.75
CA LEU A 531 -9.25 6.18 3.99
C LEU A 531 -8.72 6.83 5.30
N PRO A 532 -8.69 8.17 5.46
CA PRO A 532 -8.08 8.85 6.62
C PRO A 532 -8.73 8.51 7.97
N LYS A 533 -10.01 8.10 7.99
CA LYS A 533 -10.75 7.74 9.21
C LYS A 533 -10.90 6.22 9.42
N LYS A 534 -10.14 5.37 8.71
CA LYS A 534 -10.18 3.90 8.81
C LYS A 534 -9.04 3.37 9.68
N PRO A 535 -9.27 3.00 10.95
CA PRO A 535 -8.17 2.70 11.87
C PRO A 535 -7.40 1.42 11.50
N ALA A 536 -8.05 0.44 10.88
CA ALA A 536 -7.45 -0.87 10.61
C ALA A 536 -6.24 -0.76 9.66
N ILE A 537 -6.37 -0.03 8.55
CA ILE A 537 -5.30 0.11 7.56
C ILE A 537 -4.15 1.01 8.05
N HIS A 538 -4.44 2.10 8.78
CA HIS A 538 -3.42 2.93 9.42
C HIS A 538 -2.60 2.15 10.47
N LEU A 539 -3.25 1.25 11.23
CA LEU A 539 -2.57 0.36 12.18
C LEU A 539 -1.74 -0.75 11.53
N LEU A 540 -2.01 -1.09 10.26
CA LEU A 540 -1.14 -1.93 9.44
C LEU A 540 0.06 -1.13 8.92
N TRP A 541 -0.17 0.07 8.36
CA TRP A 541 0.90 0.96 7.90
C TRP A 541 1.92 1.29 9.00
N ALA A 542 1.46 1.70 10.19
CA ALA A 542 2.36 1.97 11.31
C ALA A 542 3.11 0.72 11.82
N ALA A 543 2.54 -0.48 11.64
CA ALA A 543 3.23 -1.73 11.97
C ALA A 543 4.26 -2.12 10.89
N PHE A 544 3.98 -1.82 9.62
CA PHE A 544 4.90 -1.97 8.51
C PHE A 544 6.11 -1.03 8.67
N GLU A 545 5.92 0.27 8.92
CA GLU A 545 7.04 1.19 9.13
C GLU A 545 7.86 0.82 10.37
N GLU A 546 7.22 0.38 11.46
CA GLU A 546 7.93 -0.18 12.62
C GLU A 546 8.78 -1.42 12.26
N GLN A 547 8.28 -2.30 11.39
CA GLN A 547 9.01 -3.47 10.90
C GLN A 547 10.18 -3.09 9.96
N GLN A 548 10.06 -2.02 9.19
CA GLN A 548 11.17 -1.46 8.39
C GLN A 548 12.17 -0.62 9.22
N GLY A 549 11.89 -0.39 10.51
CA GLY A 549 12.74 0.43 11.39
C GLY A 549 12.43 1.94 11.37
N ASN A 550 11.43 2.38 10.60
CA ASN A 550 10.98 3.77 10.50
C ASN A 550 10.07 4.15 11.70
N VAL A 551 10.64 4.11 12.91
CA VAL A 551 9.89 4.29 14.16
C VAL A 551 9.22 5.67 14.27
N GLU A 552 9.87 6.73 13.76
CA GLU A 552 9.30 8.08 13.80
C GLU A 552 8.06 8.23 12.91
N GLU A 553 8.10 7.72 11.66
CA GLU A 553 6.92 7.68 10.77
C GLU A 553 5.79 6.86 11.43
N ALA A 554 6.13 5.73 12.06
CA ALA A 554 5.17 4.93 12.82
C ALA A 554 4.53 5.68 14.02
N ARG A 555 5.25 6.64 14.64
CA ARG A 555 4.67 7.54 15.66
C ARG A 555 3.71 8.54 15.01
N ASP A 556 4.14 9.21 13.95
CA ASP A 556 3.38 10.28 13.32
C ASP A 556 2.08 9.77 12.65
N ILE A 557 2.11 8.59 12.01
CA ILE A 557 0.90 7.90 11.52
C ILE A 557 -0.12 7.73 12.66
N LEU A 558 0.33 7.20 13.81
CA LEU A 558 -0.56 6.90 14.95
C LEU A 558 -1.03 8.17 15.68
N ASN A 559 -0.20 9.21 15.72
CA ASN A 559 -0.53 10.51 16.29
C ASN A 559 -1.59 11.23 15.43
N SER A 560 -1.39 11.24 14.11
CA SER A 560 -2.35 11.76 13.13
C SER A 560 -3.67 11.00 13.16
N LEU A 561 -3.63 9.67 13.20
CA LEU A 561 -4.83 8.83 13.33
C LEU A 561 -5.60 9.12 14.63
N GLU A 562 -4.93 9.38 15.75
CA GLU A 562 -5.60 9.71 17.01
C GLU A 562 -6.24 11.11 16.98
N ALA A 563 -5.63 12.08 16.29
CA ALA A 563 -6.23 13.39 16.05
C ALA A 563 -7.46 13.31 15.12
N LEU A 564 -7.40 12.45 14.09
CA LEU A 564 -8.48 12.22 13.12
C LEU A 564 -9.63 11.37 13.68
N VAL A 565 -9.37 10.46 14.63
CA VAL A 565 -10.37 9.58 15.26
C VAL A 565 -10.22 9.56 16.81
N PRO A 566 -10.52 10.66 17.52
CA PRO A 566 -10.29 10.76 18.96
C PRO A 566 -11.12 9.78 19.80
N GLY A 567 -10.52 9.28 20.89
CA GLY A 567 -11.17 8.37 21.85
C GLY A 567 -11.20 6.89 21.44
N LEU A 568 -10.56 6.51 20.34
CA LEU A 568 -10.43 5.13 19.91
C LEU A 568 -9.28 4.42 20.64
N ALA A 569 -9.60 3.65 21.69
CA ALA A 569 -8.63 3.14 22.66
C ALA A 569 -7.55 2.22 22.07
N MET A 570 -7.85 1.53 20.97
CA MET A 570 -6.88 0.69 20.24
C MET A 570 -5.75 1.50 19.58
N VAL A 571 -5.96 2.78 19.25
CA VAL A 571 -4.91 3.67 18.69
C VAL A 571 -3.97 4.12 19.79
N ARG A 572 -4.51 4.71 20.87
CA ARG A 572 -3.74 5.08 22.08
C ARG A 572 -2.93 3.90 22.63
N LEU A 573 -3.51 2.70 22.66
CA LEU A 573 -2.80 1.48 23.09
C LEU A 573 -1.80 0.94 22.07
N ARG A 574 -1.91 1.26 20.78
CA ARG A 574 -0.82 1.00 19.81
C ARG A 574 0.35 1.95 20.07
N ARG A 575 0.12 3.26 20.21
CA ARG A 575 1.17 4.26 20.55
C ARG A 575 1.95 3.89 21.81
N VAL A 576 1.23 3.64 22.90
CA VAL A 576 1.82 3.18 24.18
C VAL A 576 2.59 1.85 24.03
N SER A 577 2.21 1.00 23.07
CA SER A 577 2.93 -0.25 22.79
C SER A 577 4.15 -0.09 21.90
N LEU A 578 4.17 0.90 21.02
CA LEU A 578 5.32 1.32 20.21
C LEU A 578 6.42 1.83 21.15
N GLU A 579 6.14 2.88 21.94
CA GLU A 579 7.11 3.44 22.89
C GLU A 579 7.66 2.41 23.87
N ARG A 580 6.80 1.50 24.36
CA ARG A 580 7.23 0.41 25.25
C ARG A 580 8.20 -0.57 24.60
N ARG A 581 8.09 -0.83 23.28
CA ARG A 581 9.05 -1.69 22.57
C ARG A 581 10.39 -0.99 22.33
N HIS A 582 10.36 0.32 22.09
CA HIS A 582 11.57 1.14 21.86
C HIS A 582 12.19 1.71 23.15
N GLY A 583 11.70 1.30 24.33
CA GLY A 583 12.29 1.64 25.63
C GLY A 583 11.81 2.97 26.25
N ASN A 584 10.97 3.74 25.56
CA ASN A 584 10.41 5.02 26.00
C ASN A 584 9.29 4.83 27.05
N LEU A 585 9.64 4.24 28.20
CA LEU A 585 8.70 3.87 29.26
C LEU A 585 8.04 5.08 29.95
N GLU A 586 8.67 6.25 29.89
CA GLU A 586 8.14 7.50 30.47
C GLU A 586 7.02 8.08 29.60
N GLU A 587 7.22 8.19 28.28
CA GLU A 587 6.17 8.55 27.31
C GLU A 587 5.02 7.53 27.31
N ALA A 588 5.34 6.24 27.44
CA ALA A 588 4.35 5.18 27.59
C ALA A 588 3.56 5.26 28.92
N GLU A 589 4.08 5.90 29.98
CA GLU A 589 3.30 6.29 31.16
C GLU A 589 2.50 7.58 30.91
N ALA A 590 3.11 8.61 30.34
CA ALA A 590 2.51 9.92 30.11
C ALA A 590 1.24 9.82 29.26
N MET A 591 1.31 9.14 28.11
CA MET A 591 0.16 8.90 27.24
C MET A 591 -0.97 8.12 27.92
N LEU A 592 -0.69 7.25 28.90
CA LEU A 592 -1.73 6.55 29.66
C LEU A 592 -2.35 7.42 30.76
N ARG A 593 -1.56 8.31 31.38
CA ARG A 593 -2.04 9.30 32.36
C ARG A 593 -2.94 10.34 31.70
N GLU A 594 -2.47 10.91 30.58
CA GLU A 594 -3.26 11.81 29.73
C GLU A 594 -4.59 11.16 29.33
N ALA A 595 -4.57 9.90 28.86
CA ALA A 595 -5.79 9.18 28.51
C ALA A 595 -6.72 8.85 29.70
N MET A 596 -6.21 8.81 30.94
CA MET A 596 -7.02 8.73 32.17
C MET A 596 -7.66 10.08 32.53
N GLU A 597 -6.99 11.19 32.21
CA GLU A 597 -7.43 12.57 32.49
C GLU A 597 -8.39 13.10 31.42
N SER A 598 -8.22 12.70 30.16
CA SER A 598 -9.08 13.03 29.01
C SER A 598 -10.27 12.08 28.84
N ALA A 599 -10.40 11.06 29.68
CA ALA A 599 -11.49 10.08 29.67
C ALA A 599 -12.85 10.75 29.95
N LYS A 600 -13.88 10.37 29.20
CA LYS A 600 -15.23 10.95 29.33
C LYS A 600 -16.02 10.27 30.44
N ASN A 601 -15.82 8.95 30.60
CA ASN A 601 -16.56 8.11 31.53
C ASN A 601 -15.62 7.42 32.53
N ALA A 602 -16.08 7.21 33.77
CA ALA A 602 -15.31 6.50 34.80
C ALA A 602 -14.80 5.12 34.32
N THR A 603 -15.60 4.40 33.54
CA THR A 603 -15.22 3.10 32.93
C THR A 603 -14.01 3.19 31.99
N GLU A 604 -13.80 4.32 31.31
CA GLU A 604 -12.64 4.57 30.45
C GLU A 604 -11.41 4.91 31.30
N THR A 605 -11.54 5.78 32.32
CA THR A 605 -10.48 6.05 33.30
C THR A 605 -10.01 4.75 33.96
N SER A 606 -10.95 3.91 34.41
CA SER A 606 -10.68 2.60 35.00
C SER A 606 -10.02 1.62 34.03
N PHE A 607 -10.35 1.68 32.74
CA PHE A 607 -9.70 0.87 31.71
C PHE A 607 -8.24 1.28 31.53
N TYR A 608 -7.94 2.57 31.37
CA TYR A 608 -6.56 3.05 31.22
C TYR A 608 -5.73 2.87 32.51
N ALA A 609 -6.34 3.05 33.69
CA ALA A 609 -5.69 2.76 34.98
C ALA A 609 -5.21 1.30 35.09
N VAL A 610 -6.04 0.32 34.66
CA VAL A 610 -5.62 -1.09 34.59
C VAL A 610 -4.44 -1.30 33.63
N LYS A 611 -4.39 -0.59 32.50
CA LYS A 611 -3.26 -0.68 31.55
C LYS A 611 -1.98 -0.10 32.15
N LEU A 612 -2.07 1.06 32.80
CA LEU A 612 -0.95 1.73 33.47
C LEU A 612 -0.39 0.87 34.61
N ALA A 613 -1.27 0.33 35.46
CA ALA A 613 -0.88 -0.57 36.55
C ALA A 613 -0.24 -1.87 36.03
N ARG A 614 -0.78 -2.50 34.97
CA ARG A 614 -0.16 -3.68 34.35
C ARG A 614 1.23 -3.37 33.77
N GLN A 615 1.44 -2.18 33.18
CA GLN A 615 2.75 -1.74 32.68
C GLN A 615 3.76 -1.54 33.84
N MET A 616 3.37 -0.80 34.88
CA MET A 616 4.19 -0.60 36.08
C MET A 616 4.54 -1.93 36.76
N MET A 617 3.58 -2.85 36.89
CA MET A 617 3.78 -4.18 37.50
C MET A 617 4.69 -5.09 36.66
N LYS A 618 4.34 -5.37 35.40
CA LYS A 618 5.00 -6.44 34.62
C LYS A 618 6.22 -5.97 33.83
N VAL A 619 6.33 -4.68 33.51
CA VAL A 619 7.44 -4.12 32.73
C VAL A 619 8.46 -3.43 33.65
N GLN A 620 8.01 -2.45 34.44
CA GLN A 620 8.88 -1.69 35.35
C GLN A 620 9.15 -2.40 36.69
N ARG A 621 8.46 -3.53 36.99
CA ARG A 621 8.54 -4.28 38.26
C ARG A 621 8.22 -3.43 39.51
N SER A 622 7.45 -2.35 39.35
CA SER A 622 7.15 -1.36 40.38
C SER A 622 5.77 -1.61 41.01
N LEU A 623 5.68 -2.63 41.86
CA LEU A 623 4.43 -3.03 42.54
C LEU A 623 3.80 -1.88 43.34
N SER A 624 4.59 -1.06 44.03
CA SER A 624 4.09 0.05 44.84
C SER A 624 3.44 1.17 44.01
N LYS A 625 4.02 1.53 42.85
CA LYS A 625 3.39 2.46 41.91
C LYS A 625 2.09 1.87 41.35
N ALA A 626 2.12 0.60 40.92
CA ALA A 626 0.97 -0.08 40.32
C ALA A 626 -0.20 -0.21 41.32
N ARG A 627 0.08 -0.59 42.57
CA ARG A 627 -0.89 -0.63 43.67
C ARG A 627 -1.50 0.76 43.89
N LYS A 628 -0.69 1.82 43.93
CA LYS A 628 -1.18 3.19 44.06
C LYS A 628 -2.13 3.56 42.90
N VAL A 629 -1.74 3.35 41.64
CA VAL A 629 -2.59 3.67 40.47
C VAL A 629 -3.95 2.96 40.53
N LEU A 630 -4.00 1.72 41.03
CA LEU A 630 -5.26 0.99 41.20
C LEU A 630 -6.10 1.52 42.36
N LEU A 631 -5.49 1.91 43.49
CA LEU A 631 -6.21 2.53 44.61
C LEU A 631 -6.74 3.93 44.24
N ASP A 632 -5.90 4.78 43.65
CA ASP A 632 -6.27 6.11 43.12
C ASP A 632 -7.41 6.04 42.08
N ALA A 633 -7.58 4.89 41.41
CA ALA A 633 -8.68 4.61 40.49
C ALA A 633 -9.93 4.04 41.20
N ILE A 634 -9.77 3.15 42.18
CA ILE A 634 -10.88 2.60 42.99
C ILE A 634 -11.59 3.68 43.80
N GLU A 635 -10.87 4.70 44.27
CA GLU A 635 -11.48 5.87 44.93
C GLU A 635 -12.42 6.65 43.99
N LYS A 636 -12.15 6.65 42.69
CA LYS A 636 -12.95 7.33 41.65
C LYS A 636 -14.08 6.44 41.10
N ASP A 637 -13.82 5.14 40.95
CA ASP A 637 -14.76 4.14 40.44
C ASP A 637 -14.81 2.93 41.37
N GLN A 638 -15.67 3.03 42.38
CA GLN A 638 -15.94 1.92 43.31
C GLN A 638 -16.79 0.80 42.68
N THR A 639 -17.24 0.95 41.43
CA THR A 639 -18.24 0.08 40.80
C THR A 639 -17.67 -0.94 39.80
N SER A 640 -16.43 -0.74 39.32
CA SER A 640 -15.78 -1.59 38.33
C SER A 640 -15.08 -2.82 38.95
N PRO A 641 -15.55 -4.06 38.68
CA PRO A 641 -14.86 -5.26 39.16
C PRO A 641 -13.47 -5.42 38.56
N LYS A 642 -13.22 -4.85 37.36
CA LYS A 642 -11.92 -4.94 36.69
C LYS A 642 -10.80 -4.29 37.52
N LEU A 643 -11.08 -3.23 38.28
CA LEU A 643 -10.08 -2.60 39.16
C LEU A 643 -9.69 -3.53 40.31
N TYR A 644 -10.67 -4.01 41.08
CA TYR A 644 -10.42 -4.91 42.22
C TYR A 644 -9.76 -6.22 41.79
N LEU A 645 -10.12 -6.77 40.62
CA LEU A 645 -9.46 -7.97 40.08
C LEU A 645 -7.98 -7.71 39.77
N ASN A 646 -7.65 -6.57 39.15
CA ASN A 646 -6.25 -6.25 38.83
C ASN A 646 -5.41 -5.86 40.06
N LEU A 647 -6.05 -5.40 41.14
CA LEU A 647 -5.42 -5.23 42.44
C LEU A 647 -5.16 -6.59 43.11
N LEU A 648 -6.13 -7.50 43.04
CA LEU A 648 -5.97 -8.89 43.51
C LEU A 648 -4.84 -9.60 42.74
N ASP A 649 -4.82 -9.53 41.40
CA ASP A 649 -3.78 -10.06 40.51
C ASP A 649 -2.37 -9.55 40.90
N LEU A 650 -2.27 -8.33 41.44
CA LEU A 650 -1.02 -7.70 41.85
C LEU A 650 -0.51 -8.32 43.14
N GLU A 651 -1.35 -8.41 44.18
CA GLU A 651 -0.95 -8.99 45.47
C GLU A 651 -0.67 -10.50 45.38
N TYR A 652 -1.46 -11.24 44.59
CA TYR A 652 -1.20 -12.66 44.26
C TYR A 652 0.07 -12.88 43.44
N SER A 653 0.66 -11.84 42.84
CA SER A 653 1.91 -11.97 42.07
C SER A 653 3.19 -11.92 42.92
N GLY A 654 3.07 -11.70 44.23
CA GLY A 654 4.14 -11.84 45.22
C GLY A 654 4.12 -13.20 45.92
N ASP A 655 4.76 -13.27 47.09
CA ASP A 655 4.60 -14.42 47.99
C ASP A 655 3.23 -14.33 48.67
N VAL A 656 2.38 -15.31 48.36
CA VAL A 656 0.99 -15.41 48.83
C VAL A 656 0.89 -15.43 50.36
N THR A 657 1.87 -16.04 51.04
CA THR A 657 1.88 -16.13 52.51
C THR A 657 2.34 -14.83 53.19
N GLN A 658 3.24 -14.08 52.53
CA GLN A 658 3.68 -12.76 53.01
C GLN A 658 2.63 -11.68 52.72
N ASN A 659 1.88 -11.84 51.61
CA ASN A 659 0.84 -10.92 51.17
C ASN A 659 -0.57 -11.27 51.70
N GLU A 660 -0.76 -12.31 52.52
CA GLU A 660 -2.07 -12.78 53.00
C GLU A 660 -2.95 -11.63 53.52
N ALA A 661 -2.40 -10.74 54.36
CA ALA A 661 -3.09 -9.60 54.91
C ALA A 661 -3.53 -8.55 53.85
N GLU A 662 -2.72 -8.32 52.81
CA GLU A 662 -3.04 -7.39 51.72
C GLU A 662 -4.06 -8.01 50.76
N ILE A 663 -3.96 -9.32 50.49
CA ILE A 663 -4.94 -10.09 49.71
C ILE A 663 -6.32 -10.05 50.39
N LEU A 664 -6.39 -10.31 51.69
CA LEU A 664 -7.62 -10.22 52.47
C LEU A 664 -8.17 -8.78 52.50
N ALA A 665 -7.31 -7.76 52.66
CA ALA A 665 -7.71 -6.36 52.56
C ALA A 665 -8.23 -5.97 51.16
N CYS A 666 -7.79 -6.64 50.09
CA CYS A 666 -8.33 -6.48 48.74
C CYS A 666 -9.71 -7.13 48.60
N PHE A 667 -9.90 -8.36 49.12
CA PHE A 667 -11.21 -9.00 49.17
C PHE A 667 -12.23 -8.20 49.99
N ASP A 668 -11.87 -7.77 51.20
CA ASP A 668 -12.78 -7.00 52.08
C ASP A 668 -13.19 -5.66 51.45
N ARG A 669 -12.26 -4.96 50.81
CA ARG A 669 -12.54 -3.73 50.06
C ARG A 669 -13.47 -3.99 48.87
N ALA A 670 -13.31 -5.11 48.16
CA ALA A 670 -14.21 -5.51 47.09
C ALA A 670 -15.63 -5.86 47.60
N LEU A 671 -15.75 -6.47 48.77
CA LEU A 671 -17.03 -6.86 49.38
C LEU A 671 -17.82 -5.67 49.95
N GLN A 672 -17.10 -4.68 50.49
CA GLN A 672 -17.65 -3.41 51.00
C GLN A 672 -17.97 -2.39 49.89
N SER A 673 -17.57 -2.65 48.65
CA SER A 673 -17.75 -1.75 47.50
C SER A 673 -19.21 -1.57 47.06
N GLN A 674 -19.43 -0.60 46.18
CA GLN A 674 -20.71 -0.36 45.49
C GLN A 674 -20.89 -1.24 44.23
N MET A 675 -20.09 -2.30 44.06
CA MET A 675 -20.22 -3.24 42.94
C MET A 675 -21.56 -4.00 42.94
N PRO A 676 -22.02 -4.48 41.75
CA PRO A 676 -23.16 -5.38 41.64
C PRO A 676 -23.05 -6.59 42.58
N LEU A 677 -24.19 -7.01 43.15
CA LEU A 677 -24.23 -8.10 44.13
C LEU A 677 -23.61 -9.40 43.60
N GLU A 678 -23.82 -9.72 42.33
CA GLU A 678 -23.21 -10.87 41.65
C GLU A 678 -21.68 -10.81 41.62
N SER A 679 -21.10 -9.63 41.30
CA SER A 679 -19.65 -9.43 41.34
C SER A 679 -19.10 -9.56 42.77
N ARG A 680 -19.80 -9.01 43.77
CA ARG A 680 -19.39 -9.12 45.18
C ARG A 680 -19.50 -10.56 45.70
N LEU A 681 -20.52 -11.31 45.28
CA LEU A 681 -20.67 -12.72 45.58
C LEU A 681 -19.51 -13.55 44.98
N LEU A 682 -19.09 -13.27 43.74
CA LEU A 682 -17.91 -13.88 43.12
C LEU A 682 -16.60 -13.57 43.85
N PHE A 683 -16.42 -12.34 44.34
CA PHE A 683 -15.29 -12.00 45.22
C PHE A 683 -15.35 -12.75 46.56
N CYS A 684 -16.55 -12.98 47.11
CA CYS A 684 -16.73 -13.73 48.34
C CYS A 684 -16.40 -15.22 48.18
N GLN A 685 -16.81 -15.83 47.06
CA GLN A 685 -16.43 -17.20 46.69
C GLN A 685 -14.90 -17.34 46.63
N ARG A 686 -14.23 -16.42 45.92
CA ARG A 686 -12.75 -16.40 45.82
C ARG A 686 -12.04 -16.14 47.14
N LYS A 687 -12.63 -15.36 48.06
CA LYS A 687 -12.12 -15.17 49.43
C LYS A 687 -12.15 -16.47 50.22
N VAL A 688 -13.21 -17.28 50.05
CA VAL A 688 -13.33 -18.61 50.68
C VAL A 688 -12.37 -19.61 50.04
N GLU A 689 -12.32 -19.70 48.71
CA GLU A 689 -11.36 -20.53 47.96
C GLU A 689 -9.91 -20.25 48.40
N PHE A 690 -9.54 -18.97 48.49
CA PHE A 690 -8.23 -18.52 48.97
C PHE A 690 -7.91 -18.98 50.40
N LEU A 691 -8.87 -18.85 51.32
CA LEU A 691 -8.69 -19.20 52.74
C LEU A 691 -8.69 -20.72 52.98
N GLU A 692 -9.29 -21.51 52.09
CA GLU A 692 -9.23 -22.99 52.12
C GLU A 692 -7.88 -23.49 51.60
N ASP A 693 -7.36 -22.92 50.51
CA ASP A 693 -6.07 -23.32 49.90
C ASP A 693 -4.83 -22.81 50.67
N PHE A 694 -4.89 -21.58 51.20
CA PHE A 694 -3.71 -20.85 51.73
C PHE A 694 -3.88 -20.22 53.11
N GLY A 695 -5.08 -20.24 53.70
CA GLY A 695 -5.40 -19.46 54.91
C GLY A 695 -4.68 -19.94 56.18
N SER A 696 -4.14 -19.00 56.96
CA SER A 696 -3.42 -19.31 58.20
C SER A 696 -4.31 -19.53 59.43
N ASP A 697 -5.59 -19.11 59.40
CA ASP A 697 -6.55 -19.28 60.50
C ASP A 697 -7.95 -19.73 60.03
N VAL A 698 -8.36 -20.92 60.46
CA VAL A 698 -9.68 -21.53 60.20
C VAL A 698 -10.84 -20.67 60.73
N ASN A 699 -10.63 -19.82 61.74
CA ASN A 699 -11.67 -18.90 62.21
C ASN A 699 -12.00 -17.81 61.16
N VAL A 700 -11.01 -17.38 60.37
CA VAL A 700 -11.19 -16.40 59.29
C VAL A 700 -11.92 -17.04 58.10
N LEU A 701 -11.57 -18.29 57.77
CA LEU A 701 -12.29 -19.13 56.79
C LEU A 701 -13.76 -19.32 57.18
N GLY A 702 -14.04 -19.64 58.45
CA GLY A 702 -15.41 -19.77 58.96
C GLY A 702 -16.22 -18.47 58.83
N ALA A 703 -15.62 -17.33 59.15
CA ALA A 703 -16.25 -16.02 58.98
C ALA A 703 -16.53 -15.69 57.50
N ALA A 704 -15.64 -16.07 56.58
CA ALA A 704 -15.84 -15.89 55.14
C ALA A 704 -16.98 -16.79 54.60
N TYR A 705 -17.13 -18.01 55.11
CA TYR A 705 -18.26 -18.89 54.78
C TYR A 705 -19.62 -18.32 55.25
N ASP A 706 -19.68 -17.72 56.44
CA ASP A 706 -20.89 -17.05 56.93
C ASP A 706 -21.23 -15.78 56.10
N GLU A 707 -20.21 -15.02 55.69
CA GLU A 707 -20.36 -13.88 54.79
C GLU A 707 -20.89 -14.30 53.40
N LEU A 708 -20.35 -15.39 52.84
CA LEU A 708 -20.80 -15.97 51.57
C LEU A 708 -22.26 -16.43 51.66
N GLN A 709 -22.62 -17.16 52.72
CA GLN A 709 -24.01 -17.58 52.96
C GLN A 709 -24.96 -16.39 53.07
N LYS A 710 -24.54 -15.28 53.69
CA LYS A 710 -25.34 -14.06 53.82
C LYS A 710 -25.58 -13.42 52.45
N LEU A 711 -24.52 -13.21 51.65
CA LEU A 711 -24.64 -12.65 50.30
C LEU A 711 -25.47 -13.52 49.36
N GLN A 712 -25.38 -14.85 49.47
CA GLN A 712 -26.26 -15.78 48.75
C GLN A 712 -27.74 -15.59 49.13
N LYS A 713 -28.06 -15.50 50.43
CA LYS A 713 -29.42 -15.26 50.94
C LYS A 713 -29.97 -13.88 50.52
N GLU A 714 -29.11 -12.87 50.40
CA GLU A 714 -29.45 -11.55 49.83
C GLU A 714 -29.71 -11.60 48.30
N SER A 715 -29.12 -12.57 47.58
CA SER A 715 -29.31 -12.74 46.12
C SER A 715 -30.61 -13.47 45.73
N GLU A 716 -31.12 -14.39 46.56
CA GLU A 716 -32.38 -15.10 46.29
C GLU A 716 -33.59 -14.19 45.99
N PRO A 717 -33.92 -13.17 46.82
CA PRO A 717 -35.08 -12.31 46.57
C PRO A 717 -34.90 -11.41 45.34
N ALA A 718 -33.67 -11.17 44.89
CA ALA A 718 -33.40 -10.46 43.63
C ALA A 718 -33.75 -11.35 42.43
N LYS A 719 -33.32 -12.62 42.42
CA LYS A 719 -33.68 -13.59 41.37
C LYS A 719 -35.19 -13.80 41.27
N ARG A 720 -35.88 -14.03 42.41
CA ARG A 720 -37.34 -14.19 42.45
C ARG A 720 -38.12 -12.95 42.00
N LYS A 721 -37.53 -11.74 42.01
CA LYS A 721 -38.14 -10.53 41.44
C LYS A 721 -37.91 -10.41 39.93
N ALA A 722 -36.73 -10.74 39.42
CA ALA A 722 -36.47 -10.74 37.98
C ALA A 722 -37.35 -11.75 37.23
N GLU A 723 -37.49 -12.95 37.81
CA GLU A 723 -38.28 -14.06 37.25
C GLU A 723 -39.79 -13.78 37.17
N ASN A 724 -40.32 -12.92 38.05
CA ASN A 724 -41.72 -12.48 38.05
C ASN A 724 -41.97 -11.15 37.30
N GLY A 725 -40.95 -10.61 36.60
CA GLY A 725 -41.02 -9.32 35.90
C GLY A 725 -41.32 -9.39 34.40
N ALA A 726 -41.25 -10.58 33.79
CA ALA A 726 -41.36 -10.75 32.35
C ALA A 726 -42.80 -11.05 31.89
N GLN A 727 -43.60 -9.99 31.70
CA GLN A 727 -44.90 -10.10 31.02
C GLN A 727 -45.05 -8.97 30.00
N GLU A 728 -45.03 -9.33 28.71
CA GLU A 728 -45.15 -8.37 27.60
C GLU A 728 -46.54 -7.69 27.58
N PRO A 729 -46.62 -6.37 27.36
CA PRO A 729 -47.88 -5.67 27.13
C PRO A 729 -48.34 -5.82 25.66
N ASP A 730 -48.90 -6.98 25.29
CA ASP A 730 -49.52 -7.20 23.97
C ASP A 730 -50.51 -6.07 23.64
N SER A 731 -50.20 -5.33 22.57
CA SER A 731 -50.87 -4.08 22.20
C SER A 731 -51.22 -4.02 20.72
N LYS A 732 -52.13 -4.93 20.31
CA LYS A 732 -53.04 -4.81 19.15
C LYS A 732 -52.38 -4.71 17.76
N ARG A 733 -52.52 -5.82 17.01
CA ARG A 733 -52.55 -5.80 15.55
C ARG A 733 -53.60 -4.81 15.03
N GLN A 734 -53.22 -3.91 14.12
CA GLN A 734 -54.12 -3.32 13.13
C GLN A 734 -53.44 -3.40 11.75
N ARG A 735 -54.09 -4.07 10.79
CA ARG A 735 -53.60 -4.23 9.41
C ARG A 735 -54.25 -3.20 8.51
N VAL A 736 -53.44 -2.51 7.72
CA VAL A 736 -53.80 -1.90 6.43
C VAL A 736 -52.60 -2.14 5.49
N GLU A 737 -52.85 -2.28 4.19
CA GLU A 737 -51.83 -2.23 3.12
C GLU A 737 -51.31 -0.76 2.95
N ASP A 738 -50.32 -0.40 2.13
CA ASP A 738 -49.89 -0.92 0.82
C ASP A 738 -48.50 -0.34 0.41
N GLY A 739 -47.95 -0.74 -0.74
CA GLY A 739 -47.21 0.17 -1.63
C GLY A 739 -45.74 0.54 -1.37
N SER A 740 -44.84 -0.23 -1.99
CA SER A 740 -43.71 0.24 -2.86
C SER A 740 -42.66 1.30 -2.40
N THR A 741 -41.40 0.99 -2.74
CA THR A 741 -40.28 1.92 -3.10
C THR A 741 -39.77 2.97 -2.10
N GLY A 742 -38.48 2.87 -1.77
CA GLY A 742 -37.70 3.95 -1.15
C GLY A 742 -36.29 3.50 -0.77
N ALA A 743 -35.28 3.83 -1.59
CA ALA A 743 -33.88 3.56 -1.27
C ALA A 743 -33.34 4.61 -0.27
N ALA A 744 -32.77 4.16 0.84
CA ALA A 744 -32.14 5.03 1.84
C ALA A 744 -30.69 4.63 2.07
N THR A 745 -29.81 5.63 1.98
CA THR A 745 -28.35 5.55 2.11
C THR A 745 -27.87 4.83 3.37
N ALA A 746 -27.13 3.74 3.20
CA ALA A 746 -26.30 3.17 4.25
C ALA A 746 -25.03 4.02 4.47
N ALA A 747 -25.19 5.17 5.12
CA ALA A 747 -24.06 5.89 5.70
C ALA A 747 -23.47 5.03 6.83
N THR A 748 -22.16 4.76 6.78
CA THR A 748 -21.50 3.97 7.82
C THR A 748 -21.20 4.86 9.02
N ASP A 749 -22.05 4.80 10.04
CA ASP A 749 -21.90 5.60 11.26
C ASP A 749 -20.55 5.26 11.96
N PRO A 750 -19.60 6.21 12.03
CA PRO A 750 -18.29 5.97 12.64
C PRO A 750 -18.39 5.76 14.16
N ALA A 751 -19.41 6.29 14.83
CA ALA A 751 -19.60 6.08 16.28
C ALA A 751 -20.00 4.64 16.60
N ALA A 752 -20.88 4.04 15.78
CA ALA A 752 -21.22 2.63 15.88
C ALA A 752 -20.00 1.73 15.64
N ASN A 753 -19.21 2.05 14.61
CA ASN A 753 -18.01 1.29 14.25
C ASN A 753 -16.93 1.39 15.34
N ASN A 754 -16.64 2.59 15.85
CA ASN A 754 -15.70 2.81 16.96
C ASN A 754 -16.12 2.09 18.24
N THR A 755 -17.42 1.99 18.52
CA THR A 755 -17.96 1.24 19.66
C THR A 755 -17.72 -0.27 19.50
N ALA A 756 -17.96 -0.83 18.30
CA ALA A 756 -17.68 -2.23 18.00
C ALA A 756 -16.19 -2.56 18.12
N TYR A 757 -15.30 -1.71 17.57
CA TYR A 757 -13.86 -1.88 17.64
C TYR A 757 -13.31 -1.77 19.08
N ASN A 758 -13.76 -0.79 19.86
CA ASN A 758 -13.41 -0.68 21.28
C ASN A 758 -13.86 -1.92 22.08
N ASN A 759 -15.05 -2.45 21.81
CA ASN A 759 -15.56 -3.67 22.47
C ASN A 759 -14.74 -4.91 22.09
N TRP A 760 -14.41 -5.11 20.81
CA TRP A 760 -13.57 -6.20 20.34
C TRP A 760 -12.18 -6.16 21.00
N TYR A 761 -11.53 -4.99 21.01
CA TYR A 761 -10.21 -4.82 21.64
C TYR A 761 -10.26 -5.02 23.18
N GLN A 762 -11.37 -4.65 23.83
CA GLN A 762 -11.59 -4.97 25.25
C GLN A 762 -11.76 -6.47 25.52
N GLN A 763 -12.36 -7.24 24.61
CA GLN A 763 -12.45 -8.70 24.73
C GLN A 763 -11.08 -9.36 24.49
N GLN A 764 -10.39 -9.00 23.41
CA GLN A 764 -9.08 -9.54 23.01
C GLN A 764 -8.04 -9.42 24.14
N TYR A 765 -8.03 -8.27 24.84
CA TYR A 765 -7.16 -8.02 25.99
C TYR A 765 -7.80 -8.34 27.36
N GLY A 766 -9.05 -8.83 27.39
CA GLY A 766 -9.72 -9.31 28.59
C GLY A 766 -9.35 -10.75 28.94
N GLY A 767 -9.24 -11.63 27.93
CA GLY A 767 -8.95 -13.06 28.13
C GLY A 767 -7.63 -13.34 28.85
N TRP A 768 -6.60 -12.52 28.62
CA TRP A 768 -5.29 -12.61 29.28
C TRP A 768 -5.26 -12.19 30.77
N GLY A 769 -6.42 -12.12 31.42
CA GLY A 769 -6.55 -12.09 32.89
C GLY A 769 -7.16 -13.36 33.49
N GLN A 770 -7.68 -14.29 32.68
CA GLN A 770 -8.53 -15.38 33.19
C GLN A 770 -7.80 -16.73 33.33
N ASN A 771 -6.60 -16.88 32.77
CA ASN A 771 -5.89 -18.15 32.65
C ASN A 771 -4.89 -18.48 33.78
N SER A 772 -4.88 -17.73 34.90
CA SER A 772 -3.86 -17.91 35.94
C SER A 772 -4.18 -18.98 37.01
N TRP A 773 -5.43 -19.47 37.07
CA TRP A 773 -5.87 -20.45 38.08
C TRP A 773 -6.91 -21.43 37.51
N GLY A 774 -6.69 -22.74 37.69
CA GLY A 774 -7.69 -23.81 37.66
C GLY A 774 -8.62 -23.91 36.44
N GLN A 775 -8.16 -24.49 35.32
CA GLN A 775 -9.06 -24.87 34.22
C GLN A 775 -9.72 -26.24 34.49
N TYR A 776 -11.04 -26.27 34.72
CA TYR A 776 -11.82 -27.51 34.71
C TYR A 776 -13.26 -27.29 34.19
N ASN A 777 -13.60 -27.95 33.08
CA ASN A 777 -14.86 -27.84 32.32
C ASN A 777 -15.18 -26.41 31.79
N GLN A 778 -15.65 -26.22 30.55
CA GLN A 778 -16.44 -27.11 29.71
C GLN A 778 -16.18 -26.82 28.23
N TYR A 779 -15.57 -27.75 27.49
CA TYR A 779 -15.54 -27.70 26.01
C TYR A 779 -16.75 -28.47 25.47
N ALA A 780 -17.65 -27.76 24.78
CA ALA A 780 -18.76 -28.35 24.04
C ALA A 780 -19.06 -27.51 22.79
N GLN A 781 -18.68 -28.05 21.62
CA GLN A 781 -19.23 -27.85 20.26
C GLN A 781 -19.70 -26.42 19.86
N TYR A 782 -19.21 -25.84 18.77
CA TYR A 782 -19.42 -26.41 17.42
C TYR A 782 -18.29 -26.12 16.42
N ASN A 783 -18.28 -26.90 15.33
CA ASN A 783 -17.16 -27.03 14.39
C ASN A 783 -17.15 -26.02 13.23
N GLN A 784 -15.93 -25.69 12.78
CA GLN A 784 -15.61 -25.38 11.37
C GLN A 784 -15.88 -26.62 10.49
N TYR A 785 -16.39 -26.44 9.28
CA TYR A 785 -16.47 -27.53 8.29
C TYR A 785 -16.17 -27.03 6.86
N TYR A 786 -15.16 -27.64 6.25
CA TYR A 786 -15.09 -27.90 4.81
C TYR A 786 -14.90 -29.43 4.64
N PRO A 787 -15.44 -30.06 3.58
CA PRO A 787 -15.44 -31.51 3.42
C PRO A 787 -14.15 -32.05 2.77
N PRO A 788 -13.81 -33.34 2.98
CA PRO A 788 -12.72 -34.01 2.26
C PRO A 788 -13.14 -34.48 0.85
N PRO A 789 -12.18 -34.69 -0.08
CA PRO A 789 -12.40 -35.31 -1.39
C PRO A 789 -12.68 -36.83 -1.30
N PRO A 790 -13.16 -37.48 -2.38
CA PRO A 790 -14.07 -38.62 -2.25
C PRO A 790 -13.48 -40.02 -2.51
N THR A 791 -14.27 -41.02 -2.12
CA THR A 791 -14.46 -42.32 -2.79
C THR A 791 -15.93 -42.49 -3.12
#